data_AF-A0A7W1EJD5-F1
#
_entry.id   AF-A0A7W1EJD5-F1
#
_cell.length_a   1.000
_cell.length_b   1.000
_cell.length_c   1.000
_cell.angle_alpha   90.00
_cell.angle_beta   90.00
_cell.angle_gamma   90.00
#
_symmetry.space_group_name_H-M   'P 1'
#
loop_
_entity.id
_entity.type
_entity.pdbx_description
1 polymer ?
#
loop_
_entity_poly.entity_id
_entity_poly.type
_entity_poly.pdbx_seq_one_letter_code
_entity_poly.pdbx_strand_id
1 'polypeptide(L)'
;MKLNLPLMGAALSLAVGLNAQTGRHAAITKNSPAVTVNSQAGRNCGTAAPSEEWNNWFNQKVNEFQANLATGKTQMVNYTIPVVVHIIHTGQTAGTGANISAAQVQDQINILNADFAGTGFNVSQLASTTFSSVGASNTGISFCLAKKDPAGVTLTEFGIDRLNATTKGWTAGPYTQAYMDGTIKPNSIWDPTRYLNIWVANLGGGLLGYATFPAGTGLIGLGGFGTATTDGVVILNTAFGSIGSATAPPYNKGRSATHEIGHWVGLRHIWGDGTCLTDYVNDTPPAQQSNFGCPAYPHNVGVCAGNTTGEMTMNFMDYTDDPCMYMFTPNQNTRMQTAMQSGTYRSQLSASASTLCTIAAAAPVASMSIPSSGCTNSSVATNNLSNGNPTPTYAWSSNPSAGVTFNPNSTATNPTVIFATPGSYTLTVVATNSLGSNSNSKSITITTCTAAAVSCNDTLTNANNTDTLFTDAYSGGYIGGNNGYGDKEKAEYFSSAGLVGNANIIGGIVVFYKHATANIGTKGTSNLVFKIYAGNNTSGPTGLPLKTFTASITSILASATATNGVSYCGNPNLTYNSNVMRPYSFNFPTPTAITGDFFLSVQLPSTTGDTAAIFVTGENGRTASTGWELQTPSTWVPFNDGTTTSWQLNASLAILPKISCATAINKNSVLDNNVVLYPNPSNGMVNIITTLPGTQNLDITVYNALGQLVSSIKHNAISNDVFELDMKNQSSGVYFISINNGQEKIVKRLIINK
;
A
#
# COMPACT_ATOMS: atom_id res chain seq x y z
N MET A 1 -24.86 -1.88 -71.98
CA MET A 1 -25.43 -2.74 -73.05
C MET A 1 -25.76 -4.09 -72.41
N LYS A 2 -27.00 -4.54 -72.58
CA LYS A 2 -27.62 -5.87 -72.31
C LYS A 2 -26.69 -6.98 -71.77
N LEU A 3 -26.95 -7.49 -70.57
CA LEU A 3 -27.87 -8.61 -70.22
C LEU A 3 -27.20 -9.99 -70.37
N ASN A 4 -27.22 -10.80 -69.32
CA ASN A 4 -27.59 -12.21 -69.42
C ASN A 4 -28.19 -12.74 -68.10
N LEU A 5 -29.47 -13.08 -68.22
CA LEU A 5 -30.37 -13.89 -67.38
C LEU A 5 -29.90 -15.38 -67.34
N PRO A 6 -30.65 -16.33 -66.75
CA PRO A 6 -31.28 -16.42 -65.42
C PRO A 6 -31.08 -17.85 -64.83
N LEU A 7 -31.69 -18.20 -63.68
CA LEU A 7 -32.59 -19.37 -63.56
C LEU A 7 -33.16 -19.53 -62.14
N MET A 8 -34.42 -19.95 -62.15
CA MET A 8 -35.43 -19.97 -61.08
C MET A 8 -35.46 -21.29 -60.28
N GLY A 9 -36.16 -21.27 -59.14
CA GLY A 9 -36.82 -22.44 -58.53
C GLY A 9 -36.60 -22.53 -57.02
N ALA A 10 -37.45 -21.93 -56.17
CA ALA A 10 -38.70 -22.47 -55.60
C ALA A 10 -38.47 -23.78 -54.78
N ALA A 11 -38.34 -23.70 -53.45
CA ALA A 11 -39.40 -23.66 -52.42
C ALA A 11 -39.71 -25.07 -51.83
N LEU A 12 -39.44 -25.30 -50.53
CA LEU A 12 -40.44 -25.50 -49.46
C LEU A 12 -39.80 -26.08 -48.16
N SER A 13 -40.08 -25.39 -47.04
CA SER A 13 -40.28 -25.86 -45.65
C SER A 13 -39.30 -26.82 -44.95
N LEU A 14 -38.72 -26.42 -43.81
CA LEU A 14 -39.13 -26.82 -42.46
C LEU A 14 -38.27 -26.10 -41.39
N ALA A 15 -38.87 -25.81 -40.24
CA ALA A 15 -38.26 -25.10 -39.11
C ALA A 15 -37.25 -25.97 -38.32
N VAL A 16 -36.24 -25.32 -37.74
CA VAL A 16 -35.96 -25.18 -36.29
C VAL A 16 -34.47 -24.91 -36.06
N GLY A 17 -34.17 -23.78 -35.42
CA GLY A 17 -33.10 -23.63 -34.41
C GLY A 17 -31.68 -23.33 -34.89
N LEU A 18 -31.26 -22.06 -34.75
CA LEU A 18 -30.03 -21.65 -34.03
C LEU A 18 -29.95 -20.12 -33.99
N ASN A 19 -29.91 -19.58 -32.77
CA ASN A 19 -29.82 -18.16 -32.48
C ASN A 19 -28.40 -17.64 -32.72
N ALA A 20 -28.26 -16.65 -33.61
CA ALA A 20 -27.15 -15.70 -33.60
C ALA A 20 -27.71 -14.33 -33.99
N GLN A 21 -27.91 -13.44 -33.01
CA GLN A 21 -28.34 -12.06 -33.23
C GLN A 21 -27.12 -11.17 -33.47
N THR A 22 -26.96 -10.69 -34.69
CA THR A 22 -26.26 -9.44 -35.02
C THR A 22 -27.31 -8.41 -35.42
N GLY A 23 -27.25 -7.18 -34.91
CA GLY A 23 -28.12 -6.12 -35.40
C GLY A 23 -27.80 -4.70 -34.91
N ARG A 24 -27.51 -3.86 -35.92
CA ARG A 24 -27.82 -2.42 -36.08
C ARG A 24 -26.83 -1.36 -35.54
N HIS A 25 -25.99 -0.87 -36.46
CA HIS A 25 -25.57 0.53 -36.52
C HIS A 25 -26.36 1.25 -37.61
N ALA A 26 -27.03 2.36 -37.27
CA ALA A 26 -27.65 3.27 -38.21
C ALA A 26 -26.80 4.55 -38.31
N ALA A 27 -26.47 4.94 -39.54
CA ALA A 27 -25.79 6.19 -39.87
C ALA A 27 -26.82 7.34 -39.98
N ILE A 28 -26.52 8.48 -39.37
CA ILE A 28 -27.18 9.76 -39.68
C ILE A 28 -26.09 10.81 -39.88
N THR A 29 -25.97 11.27 -41.13
CA THR A 29 -25.18 12.44 -41.55
C THR A 29 -25.87 13.75 -41.17
N LYS A 30 -25.12 14.73 -40.66
CA LYS A 30 -25.58 16.12 -40.52
C LYS A 30 -24.47 17.08 -40.98
N ASN A 31 -24.73 17.80 -42.07
CA ASN A 31 -23.97 18.97 -42.51
C ASN A 31 -24.66 20.24 -41.99
N SER A 32 -23.90 21.17 -41.41
CA SER A 32 -24.02 22.65 -41.41
C SER A 32 -23.35 23.26 -40.16
N PRO A 33 -22.92 24.54 -40.17
CA PRO A 33 -21.95 25.21 -41.03
C PRO A 33 -20.63 25.50 -40.27
N ALA A 34 -19.59 25.91 -40.98
CA ALA A 34 -18.30 26.29 -40.39
C ALA A 34 -18.45 27.48 -39.41
N VAL A 35 -18.45 27.18 -38.11
CA VAL A 35 -18.10 28.14 -37.07
C VAL A 35 -16.58 28.15 -36.98
N THR A 36 -15.96 29.26 -37.39
CA THR A 36 -14.55 29.51 -37.12
C THR A 36 -14.39 29.67 -35.61
N VAL A 37 -14.21 28.56 -34.90
CA VAL A 37 -13.79 28.57 -33.50
C VAL A 37 -12.33 28.99 -33.52
N ASN A 38 -12.06 30.19 -33.04
CA ASN A 38 -10.70 30.64 -32.78
C ASN A 38 -10.16 29.78 -31.63
N SER A 39 -9.52 28.66 -31.96
CA SER A 39 -8.95 27.73 -30.99
C SER A 39 -7.71 28.37 -30.35
N GLN A 40 -7.89 29.03 -29.20
CA GLN A 40 -6.79 29.07 -28.24
C GLN A 40 -6.61 27.62 -27.75
N ALA A 41 -5.59 26.94 -28.27
CA ALA A 41 -5.24 25.60 -27.86
C ALA A 41 -4.82 25.65 -26.37
N GLY A 42 -5.64 25.07 -25.50
CA GLY A 42 -5.32 24.91 -24.08
C GLY A 42 -4.15 23.94 -23.85
N ARG A 43 -3.72 23.78 -22.59
CA ARG A 43 -2.62 22.88 -22.21
C ARG A 43 -2.87 21.49 -22.78
N ASN A 44 -1.86 20.93 -23.45
CA ASN A 44 -1.93 19.58 -23.98
C ASN A 44 -0.76 18.76 -23.42
N CYS A 45 -1.09 17.79 -22.57
CA CYS A 45 -0.15 16.83 -22.01
C CYS A 45 -0.37 15.45 -22.67
N GLY A 46 0.73 14.80 -23.01
CA GLY A 46 0.76 13.48 -23.68
C GLY A 46 0.89 12.31 -22.71
N THR A 47 0.81 12.55 -21.40
CA THR A 47 0.87 11.50 -20.39
C THR A 47 -0.42 10.69 -20.44
N ALA A 48 -0.32 9.43 -20.84
CA ALA A 48 -1.47 8.53 -20.91
C ALA A 48 -2.00 8.24 -19.51
N ALA A 49 -3.33 8.19 -19.37
CA ALA A 49 -3.97 7.77 -18.14
C ALA A 49 -3.50 6.35 -17.75
N PRO A 50 -3.12 6.11 -16.49
CA PRO A 50 -2.70 4.79 -16.04
C PRO A 50 -3.88 3.81 -16.05
N SER A 51 -3.59 2.53 -16.29
CA SER A 51 -4.56 1.44 -16.19
C SER A 51 -5.15 1.32 -14.78
N GLU A 52 -6.36 0.81 -14.66
CA GLU A 52 -7.02 0.58 -13.36
C GLU A 52 -6.22 -0.35 -12.45
N GLU A 53 -5.54 -1.35 -13.01
CA GLU A 53 -4.67 -2.27 -12.27
C GLU A 53 -3.50 -1.55 -11.61
N TRP A 54 -2.90 -0.59 -12.32
CA TRP A 54 -1.84 0.26 -11.76
C TRP A 54 -2.40 1.18 -10.68
N ASN A 55 -3.58 1.79 -10.91
CA ASN A 55 -4.23 2.63 -9.90
C ASN A 55 -4.45 1.84 -8.62
N ASN A 56 -5.01 0.63 -8.71
CA ASN A 56 -5.24 -0.25 -7.56
C ASN A 56 -3.94 -0.58 -6.83
N TRP A 57 -2.88 -0.96 -7.55
CA TRP A 57 -1.58 -1.23 -6.95
C TRP A 57 -0.98 0.01 -6.25
N PHE A 58 -0.96 1.16 -6.93
CA PHE A 58 -0.33 2.36 -6.40
C PHE A 58 -1.13 2.91 -5.20
N ASN A 59 -2.47 2.86 -5.28
CA ASN A 59 -3.34 3.23 -4.17
C ASN A 59 -3.14 2.30 -2.96
N GLN A 60 -2.90 1.00 -3.17
CA GLN A 60 -2.53 0.10 -2.07
C GLN A 60 -1.24 0.58 -1.40
N LYS A 61 -0.21 0.96 -2.18
CA LYS A 61 1.04 1.51 -1.64
C LYS A 61 0.83 2.82 -0.88
N VAL A 62 -0.05 3.70 -1.38
CA VAL A 62 -0.39 4.96 -0.70
C VAL A 62 -1.09 4.69 0.63
N ASN A 63 -2.05 3.76 0.66
CA ASN A 63 -2.74 3.36 1.88
C ASN A 63 -1.78 2.72 2.90
N GLU A 64 -0.86 1.86 2.45
CA GLU A 64 0.21 1.29 3.27
C GLU A 64 1.13 2.38 3.83
N PHE A 65 1.53 3.35 3.00
CA PHE A 65 2.34 4.48 3.41
C PHE A 65 1.62 5.31 4.48
N GLN A 66 0.36 5.67 4.28
CA GLN A 66 -0.46 6.42 5.23
C GLN A 66 -0.64 5.69 6.56
N ALA A 67 -0.94 4.38 6.53
CA ALA A 67 -1.07 3.57 7.74
C ALA A 67 0.26 3.46 8.51
N ASN A 68 1.37 3.32 7.78
CA ASN A 68 2.70 3.32 8.38
C ASN A 68 3.09 4.70 8.93
N LEU A 69 2.61 5.79 8.31
CA LEU A 69 2.84 7.15 8.78
C LEU A 69 2.11 7.40 10.11
N ALA A 70 0.86 6.96 10.20
CA ALA A 70 0.05 7.07 11.41
C ALA A 70 0.62 6.28 12.60
N THR A 71 1.32 5.17 12.33
CA THR A 71 1.95 4.31 13.35
C THR A 71 3.44 4.61 13.58
N GLY A 72 4.01 5.59 12.87
CA GLY A 72 5.44 5.93 12.94
C GLY A 72 6.37 4.86 12.37
N LYS A 73 5.85 3.89 11.61
CA LYS A 73 6.63 2.86 10.90
C LYS A 73 7.32 3.42 9.65
N THR A 74 6.77 4.47 9.05
CA THR A 74 7.42 5.27 8.00
C THR A 74 7.29 6.75 8.35
N GLN A 75 8.04 7.60 7.65
CA GLN A 75 8.00 9.04 7.80
C GLN A 75 8.14 9.71 6.44
N MET A 76 7.64 10.93 6.32
CA MET A 76 7.97 11.76 5.15
C MET A 76 9.47 12.09 5.19
N VAL A 77 10.10 12.17 4.02
CA VAL A 77 11.55 12.38 3.89
C VAL A 77 11.84 13.47 2.88
N ASN A 78 12.91 14.22 3.15
CA ASN A 78 13.44 15.17 2.18
C ASN A 78 14.28 14.43 1.14
N TYR A 79 13.89 14.53 -0.13
CA TYR A 79 14.63 14.00 -1.26
C TYR A 79 15.36 15.11 -1.99
N THR A 80 16.61 14.84 -2.36
CA THR A 80 17.34 15.63 -3.34
C THR A 80 17.60 14.75 -4.56
N ILE A 81 17.13 15.18 -5.73
CA ILE A 81 17.09 14.41 -6.96
C ILE A 81 18.10 14.99 -7.95
N PRO A 82 19.14 14.22 -8.33
CA PRO A 82 20.02 14.60 -9.43
C PRO A 82 19.27 14.63 -10.75
N VAL A 83 19.40 15.72 -11.49
CA VAL A 83 18.73 15.94 -12.77
C VAL A 83 19.75 16.00 -13.89
N VAL A 84 19.43 15.35 -15.00
CA VAL A 84 20.06 15.56 -16.30
C VAL A 84 19.00 16.05 -17.29
N VAL A 85 19.33 17.11 -18.02
CA VAL A 85 18.51 17.71 -19.06
C VAL A 85 19.14 17.43 -20.41
N HIS A 86 18.52 16.55 -21.18
CA HIS A 86 18.89 16.19 -22.54
C HIS A 86 18.28 17.20 -23.52
N ILE A 87 19.09 18.13 -24.02
CA ILE A 87 18.66 19.18 -24.95
C ILE A 87 18.79 18.65 -26.38
N ILE A 88 17.66 18.42 -27.05
CA ILE A 88 17.63 17.93 -28.42
C ILE A 88 17.64 19.11 -29.40
N HIS A 89 18.71 19.21 -30.19
CA HIS A 89 18.89 20.30 -31.15
C HIS A 89 19.43 19.79 -32.50
N THR A 90 19.48 20.66 -33.52
CA THR A 90 19.92 20.33 -34.89
C THR A 90 21.13 21.18 -35.30
N GLY A 91 22.06 21.40 -34.39
CA GLY A 91 23.30 22.16 -34.63
C GLY A 91 23.25 23.67 -34.35
N GLN A 92 22.15 24.21 -33.82
CA GLN A 92 22.11 25.60 -33.32
C GLN A 92 23.16 25.81 -32.22
N THR A 93 23.68 27.03 -32.08
CA THR A 93 24.57 27.40 -30.96
C THR A 93 23.82 27.34 -29.63
N ALA A 94 24.53 27.02 -28.53
CA ALA A 94 23.92 27.04 -27.21
C ALA A 94 23.30 28.43 -26.92
N GLY A 95 22.07 28.45 -26.42
CA GLY A 95 21.26 29.64 -26.21
C GLY A 95 20.36 30.05 -27.38
N THR A 96 20.38 29.36 -28.53
CA THR A 96 19.54 29.72 -29.68
C THR A 96 18.59 28.59 -30.11
N GLY A 97 17.35 28.96 -30.44
CA GLY A 97 16.31 28.04 -30.88
C GLY A 97 16.09 26.88 -29.89
N ALA A 98 16.13 25.64 -30.40
CA ALA A 98 15.97 24.44 -29.58
C ALA A 98 17.18 24.12 -28.69
N ASN A 99 18.36 24.68 -28.97
CA ASN A 99 19.55 24.47 -28.16
C ASN A 99 19.57 25.47 -26.98
N ILE A 100 18.64 25.33 -26.04
CA ILE A 100 18.40 26.30 -24.96
C ILE A 100 19.65 26.58 -24.10
N SER A 101 19.70 27.75 -23.47
CA SER A 101 20.87 28.16 -22.66
C SER A 101 20.92 27.42 -21.32
N ALA A 102 22.13 27.29 -20.74
CA ALA A 102 22.28 26.76 -19.39
C ALA A 102 21.54 27.60 -18.34
N ALA A 103 21.42 28.92 -18.56
CA ALA A 103 20.65 29.81 -17.70
C ALA A 103 19.16 29.44 -17.70
N GLN A 104 18.58 29.10 -18.85
CA GLN A 104 17.19 28.66 -18.95
C GLN A 104 16.96 27.31 -18.27
N VAL A 105 17.95 26.41 -18.32
CA VAL A 105 17.90 25.15 -17.56
C VAL A 105 17.92 25.42 -16.06
N GLN A 106 18.85 26.25 -15.58
CA GLN A 106 18.93 26.60 -14.16
C GLN A 106 17.65 27.30 -13.67
N ASP A 107 17.07 28.18 -14.50
CA ASP A 107 15.80 28.84 -14.23
C ASP A 107 14.66 27.82 -14.00
N GLN A 108 14.54 26.80 -14.85
CA GLN A 108 13.55 25.75 -14.65
C GLN A 108 13.80 24.94 -13.36
N ILE A 109 15.06 24.65 -13.02
CA ILE A 109 15.38 23.95 -11.76
C ILE A 109 15.01 24.81 -10.54
N ASN A 110 15.21 26.13 -10.60
CA ASN A 110 14.79 27.04 -9.54
C ASN A 110 13.26 27.05 -9.40
N ILE A 111 12.55 27.07 -10.53
CA ILE A 111 11.08 26.98 -10.59
C ILE A 111 10.59 25.69 -9.94
N LEU A 112 11.15 24.53 -10.32
CA LEU A 112 10.77 23.24 -9.77
C LEU A 112 10.99 23.20 -8.25
N ASN A 113 12.13 23.68 -7.77
CA ASN A 113 12.41 23.73 -6.33
C ASN A 113 11.44 24.64 -5.58
N ALA A 114 11.02 25.77 -6.16
CA ALA A 114 10.04 26.65 -5.54
C ALA A 114 8.63 26.04 -5.52
N ASP A 115 8.21 25.43 -6.63
CA ASP A 115 6.88 24.80 -6.76
C ASP A 115 6.73 23.59 -5.84
N PHE A 116 7.72 22.70 -5.83
CA PHE A 116 7.74 21.52 -4.95
C PHE A 116 7.98 21.86 -3.48
N ALA A 117 8.49 23.06 -3.16
CA ALA A 117 8.53 23.59 -1.80
C ALA A 117 7.24 24.29 -1.35
N GLY A 118 6.26 24.45 -2.25
CA GLY A 118 5.02 25.19 -1.96
C GLY A 118 5.23 26.70 -1.81
N THR A 119 6.30 27.24 -2.40
CA THR A 119 6.67 28.68 -2.37
C THR A 119 6.78 29.28 -3.77
N GLY A 120 6.22 28.60 -4.77
CA GLY A 120 6.29 28.95 -6.18
C GLY A 120 5.61 30.28 -6.52
N PHE A 121 5.83 30.73 -7.76
CA PHE A 121 5.16 31.89 -8.32
C PHE A 121 3.64 31.81 -8.13
N ASN A 122 3.04 32.93 -7.71
CA ASN A 122 1.61 33.12 -7.42
C ASN A 122 1.01 32.31 -6.26
N VAL A 123 1.79 31.61 -5.44
CA VAL A 123 1.24 30.88 -4.28
C VAL A 123 0.49 31.78 -3.28
N SER A 124 0.83 33.07 -3.20
CA SER A 124 0.12 34.05 -2.36
C SER A 124 -1.35 34.22 -2.75
N GLN A 125 -1.73 33.89 -3.99
CA GLN A 125 -3.13 33.93 -4.44
C GLN A 125 -3.99 32.85 -3.77
N LEU A 126 -3.38 31.82 -3.17
CA LEU A 126 -4.12 30.79 -2.44
C LEU A 126 -4.98 31.39 -1.31
N ALA A 127 -4.53 32.51 -0.71
CA ALA A 127 -5.24 33.21 0.36
C ALA A 127 -6.62 33.73 -0.06
N SER A 128 -6.87 33.96 -1.36
CA SER A 128 -8.18 34.40 -1.87
C SER A 128 -9.11 33.25 -2.25
N THR A 129 -8.76 32.00 -1.92
CA THR A 129 -9.55 30.79 -2.22
C THR A 129 -9.96 30.07 -0.93
N THR A 130 -10.98 29.20 -1.00
CA THR A 130 -11.34 28.35 0.16
C THR A 130 -10.29 27.27 0.46
N PHE A 131 -9.36 27.02 -0.46
CA PHE A 131 -8.25 26.08 -0.31
C PHE A 131 -7.06 26.64 0.46
N SER A 132 -7.12 27.89 0.94
CA SER A 132 -6.16 28.44 1.91
C SER A 132 -5.97 27.55 3.14
N SER A 133 -7.04 26.86 3.56
CA SER A 133 -7.03 25.88 4.65
C SER A 133 -6.31 24.56 4.31
N VAL A 134 -6.37 24.13 3.05
CA VAL A 134 -5.59 22.98 2.54
C VAL A 134 -4.11 23.34 2.52
N GLY A 135 -3.79 24.53 1.99
CA GLY A 135 -2.44 25.06 1.90
C GLY A 135 -1.61 24.41 0.78
N ALA A 136 -0.71 25.17 0.17
CA ALA A 136 0.28 24.60 -0.74
C ALA A 136 1.25 23.72 0.04
N SER A 137 1.42 22.48 -0.40
CA SER A 137 2.30 21.51 0.27
C SER A 137 3.76 21.75 -0.10
N ASN A 138 4.63 21.79 0.91
CA ASN A 138 6.04 21.47 0.69
C ASN A 138 6.14 19.94 0.57
N THR A 139 6.59 19.46 -0.57
CA THR A 139 6.66 18.03 -0.90
C THR A 139 7.86 17.33 -0.27
N GLY A 140 8.85 18.09 0.21
CA GLY A 140 10.15 17.57 0.60
C GLY A 140 11.04 17.12 -0.59
N ILE A 141 10.57 17.26 -1.83
CA ILE A 141 11.33 16.89 -3.04
C ILE A 141 12.04 18.13 -3.59
N SER A 142 13.35 18.01 -3.79
CA SER A 142 14.21 19.05 -4.35
C SER A 142 15.05 18.50 -5.50
N PHE A 143 15.45 19.38 -6.41
CA PHE A 143 16.14 19.04 -7.65
C PHE A 143 17.48 19.76 -7.74
N CYS A 144 18.50 19.06 -8.19
CA CYS A 144 19.84 19.60 -8.40
C CYS A 144 20.40 19.12 -9.74
N LEU A 145 21.06 20.01 -10.47
CA LEU A 145 21.76 19.63 -11.69
C LEU A 145 22.93 18.70 -11.36
N ALA A 146 22.96 17.53 -12.00
CA ALA A 146 23.98 16.54 -11.75
C ALA A 146 25.36 17.01 -12.21
N LYS A 147 26.40 16.78 -11.42
CA LYS A 147 27.76 17.23 -11.74
C LYS A 147 28.57 16.24 -12.56
N LYS A 148 28.17 14.97 -12.55
CA LYS A 148 28.89 13.89 -13.20
C LYS A 148 27.99 13.12 -14.15
N ASP A 149 28.57 12.73 -15.28
CA ASP A 149 27.95 11.83 -16.24
C ASP A 149 27.87 10.39 -15.70
N PRO A 150 27.25 9.45 -16.44
CA PRO A 150 27.16 8.05 -16.01
C PRO A 150 28.52 7.34 -15.87
N ALA A 151 29.56 7.81 -16.56
CA ALA A 151 30.93 7.31 -16.45
C ALA A 151 31.67 7.90 -15.23
N GLY A 152 31.05 8.84 -14.50
CA GLY A 152 31.63 9.48 -13.32
C GLY A 152 32.51 10.69 -13.64
N VAL A 153 32.56 11.14 -14.89
CA VAL A 153 33.32 12.31 -15.35
C VAL A 153 32.53 13.58 -15.05
N THR A 154 33.23 14.61 -14.55
CA THR A 154 32.62 15.91 -14.27
C THR A 154 32.17 16.59 -15.57
N LEU A 155 30.91 17.01 -15.61
CA LEU A 155 30.34 17.71 -16.75
C LEU A 155 30.85 19.15 -16.85
N THR A 156 31.01 19.64 -18.08
CA THR A 156 31.34 21.05 -18.36
C THR A 156 30.15 21.97 -18.07
N GLU A 157 28.94 21.52 -18.39
CA GLU A 157 27.68 22.15 -18.04
C GLU A 157 26.94 21.20 -17.11
N PHE A 158 26.88 21.54 -15.81
CA PHE A 158 26.24 20.65 -14.83
C PHE A 158 24.79 20.36 -15.21
N GLY A 159 24.45 19.07 -15.22
CA GLY A 159 23.13 18.54 -15.48
C GLY A 159 22.64 18.75 -16.91
N ILE A 160 23.51 19.10 -17.87
CA ILE A 160 23.13 19.35 -19.25
C ILE A 160 23.85 18.38 -20.17
N ASP A 161 23.06 17.67 -20.97
CA ASP A 161 23.51 16.80 -22.05
C ASP A 161 22.97 17.35 -23.38
N ARG A 162 23.85 17.83 -24.27
CA ARG A 162 23.44 18.44 -25.55
C ARG A 162 23.54 17.41 -26.66
N LEU A 163 22.38 17.05 -27.23
CA LEU A 163 22.27 16.00 -28.23
C LEU A 163 21.90 16.60 -29.59
N ASN A 164 22.88 16.60 -30.50
CA ASN A 164 22.69 17.04 -31.87
C ASN A 164 22.05 15.91 -32.70
N ALA A 165 20.75 16.04 -32.96
CA ALA A 165 19.95 15.09 -33.72
C ALA A 165 20.53 14.78 -35.10
N THR A 166 21.08 15.79 -35.80
CA THR A 166 21.70 15.59 -37.12
C THR A 166 22.89 14.64 -37.04
N THR A 167 23.77 14.82 -36.05
CA THR A 167 24.94 13.95 -35.88
C THR A 167 24.59 12.56 -35.37
N LYS A 168 23.48 12.42 -34.65
CA LYS A 168 22.94 11.14 -34.17
C LYS A 168 22.16 10.38 -35.25
N GLY A 169 21.98 10.96 -36.43
CA GLY A 169 21.19 10.37 -37.52
C GLY A 169 19.67 10.36 -37.23
N TRP A 170 19.21 11.22 -36.31
CA TRP A 170 17.80 11.34 -35.99
C TRP A 170 17.10 12.33 -36.94
N THR A 171 15.85 12.05 -37.27
CA THR A 171 14.99 12.96 -38.04
C THR A 171 14.88 14.30 -37.31
N ALA A 172 14.90 15.42 -38.02
CA ALA A 172 14.65 16.72 -37.40
C ALA A 172 13.19 16.80 -36.90
N GLY A 173 13.00 17.45 -35.75
CA GLY A 173 11.66 17.69 -35.21
C GLY A 173 10.80 18.59 -36.11
N PRO A 174 9.50 18.77 -35.78
CA PRO A 174 8.89 18.45 -34.50
C PRO A 174 8.72 16.94 -34.25
N TYR A 175 9.00 16.50 -33.02
CA TYR A 175 9.02 15.08 -32.64
C TYR A 175 7.64 14.62 -32.15
N THR A 176 7.24 13.42 -32.54
CA THR A 176 6.09 12.72 -31.96
C THR A 176 6.51 11.95 -30.71
N GLN A 177 5.55 11.65 -29.83
CA GLN A 177 5.81 10.82 -28.65
C GLN A 177 6.37 9.43 -29.03
N ALA A 178 5.81 8.81 -30.08
CA ALA A 178 6.29 7.53 -30.60
C ALA A 178 7.77 7.58 -31.03
N TYR A 179 8.21 8.67 -31.67
CA TYR A 179 9.61 8.83 -32.05
C TYR A 179 10.52 9.09 -30.85
N MET A 180 10.05 9.91 -29.90
CA MET A 180 10.79 10.16 -28.67
C MET A 180 11.01 8.86 -27.87
N ASP A 181 9.94 8.08 -27.62
CA ASP A 181 10.00 6.86 -26.81
C ASP A 181 10.65 5.68 -27.56
N GLY A 182 10.50 5.61 -28.88
CA GLY A 182 11.05 4.52 -29.69
C GLY A 182 12.48 4.73 -30.18
N THR A 183 12.97 5.98 -30.24
CA THR A 183 14.29 6.31 -30.79
C THR A 183 15.13 7.18 -29.87
N ILE A 184 14.64 8.34 -29.42
CA ILE A 184 15.50 9.29 -28.71
C ILE A 184 15.82 8.82 -27.29
N LYS A 185 14.81 8.52 -26.47
CA LYS A 185 15.03 8.14 -25.05
C LYS A 185 15.89 6.88 -24.91
N PRO A 186 15.61 5.76 -25.62
CA PRO A 186 16.42 4.55 -25.45
C PRO A 186 17.90 4.72 -25.81
N ASN A 187 18.23 5.72 -26.65
CA ASN A 187 19.59 6.00 -27.10
C ASN A 187 20.25 7.19 -26.37
N SER A 188 19.61 7.76 -25.34
CA SER A 188 20.14 8.93 -24.60
C SER A 188 19.94 8.91 -23.09
N ILE A 189 19.04 8.06 -22.59
CA ILE A 189 18.73 7.96 -21.16
C ILE A 189 19.96 7.65 -20.30
N TRP A 190 20.10 8.36 -19.20
CA TRP A 190 21.02 8.01 -18.12
C TRP A 190 20.31 7.16 -17.08
N ASP A 191 21.05 6.36 -16.31
CA ASP A 191 20.50 5.41 -15.33
C ASP A 191 19.39 6.05 -14.48
N PRO A 192 18.11 5.66 -14.67
CA PRO A 192 16.98 6.32 -14.02
C PRO A 192 16.91 6.03 -12.51
N THR A 193 17.74 5.12 -11.99
CA THR A 193 17.92 4.93 -10.54
C THR A 193 18.81 6.00 -9.90
N ARG A 194 19.55 6.76 -10.72
CA ARG A 194 20.52 7.78 -10.29
C ARG A 194 20.21 9.19 -10.78
N TYR A 195 19.46 9.31 -11.87
CA TYR A 195 19.12 10.60 -12.48
C TYR A 195 17.63 10.68 -12.81
N LEU A 196 17.01 11.81 -12.52
CA LEU A 196 15.79 12.22 -13.24
C LEU A 196 16.20 12.71 -14.63
N ASN A 197 15.79 11.98 -15.66
CA ASN A 197 16.00 12.33 -17.05
C ASN A 197 14.89 13.28 -17.53
N ILE A 198 15.28 14.45 -18.01
CA ILE A 198 14.40 15.45 -18.61
C ILE A 198 14.85 15.67 -20.05
N TRP A 199 14.02 15.33 -21.03
CA TRP A 199 14.30 15.69 -22.42
C TRP A 199 13.62 17.01 -22.77
N VAL A 200 14.38 17.93 -23.35
CA VAL A 200 13.86 19.18 -23.89
C VAL A 200 13.96 19.12 -25.40
N ALA A 201 12.82 19.15 -26.08
CA ALA A 201 12.74 18.92 -27.51
C ALA A 201 11.70 19.82 -28.20
N ASN A 202 11.80 19.97 -29.52
CA ASN A 202 10.75 20.58 -30.33
C ASN A 202 9.65 19.53 -30.58
N LEU A 203 8.53 19.60 -29.84
CA LEU A 203 7.44 18.61 -29.93
C LEU A 203 6.38 19.01 -30.95
N GLY A 204 5.79 18.01 -31.60
CA GLY A 204 4.67 18.18 -32.54
C GLY A 204 3.30 18.01 -31.88
N GLY A 205 2.23 18.27 -32.64
CA GLY A 205 0.86 17.98 -32.21
C GLY A 205 0.33 18.89 -31.09
N GLY A 206 1.01 20.02 -30.82
CA GLY A 206 0.62 20.95 -29.76
C GLY A 206 0.97 20.49 -28.34
N LEU A 207 1.73 19.40 -28.18
CA LEU A 207 2.13 18.89 -26.87
C LEU A 207 3.09 19.86 -26.15
N LEU A 208 2.80 20.17 -24.89
CA LEU A 208 3.71 20.89 -24.01
C LEU A 208 4.69 19.95 -23.30
N GLY A 209 4.28 18.71 -23.07
CA GLY A 209 5.11 17.69 -22.45
C GLY A 209 4.37 16.37 -22.26
N TYR A 210 5.10 15.39 -21.75
CA TYR A 210 4.56 14.15 -21.22
C TYR A 210 5.57 13.48 -20.26
N ALA A 211 5.08 12.57 -19.44
CA ALA A 211 5.83 11.84 -18.44
C ALA A 211 5.60 10.33 -18.54
N THR A 212 6.43 9.59 -17.81
CA THR A 212 6.16 8.19 -17.49
C THR A 212 5.80 8.05 -16.01
N PHE A 213 4.67 7.40 -15.71
CA PHE A 213 4.29 7.06 -14.34
C PHE A 213 5.31 6.12 -13.65
N PRO A 214 5.38 6.11 -12.31
CA PRO A 214 6.21 5.19 -11.54
C PRO A 214 6.01 3.73 -11.92
N ALA A 215 7.11 3.05 -12.23
CA ALA A 215 7.13 1.61 -12.47
C ALA A 215 7.33 0.80 -11.18
N GLY A 216 6.82 -0.44 -11.16
CA GLY A 216 7.01 -1.35 -10.01
C GLY A 216 5.83 -2.25 -9.65
N THR A 217 4.80 -2.34 -10.51
CA THR A 217 3.62 -3.17 -10.23
C THR A 217 3.94 -4.66 -10.14
N GLY A 218 5.05 -5.13 -10.75
CA GLY A 218 5.34 -6.56 -10.91
C GLY A 218 4.31 -7.30 -11.78
N LEU A 219 3.34 -6.59 -12.35
CA LEU A 219 2.26 -7.10 -13.17
C LEU A 219 2.74 -7.17 -14.63
N ILE A 220 2.78 -8.38 -15.19
CA ILE A 220 3.21 -8.64 -16.56
C ILE A 220 2.12 -8.14 -17.53
N GLY A 221 2.52 -7.44 -18.59
CA GLY A 221 1.62 -7.05 -19.69
C GLY A 221 0.93 -5.69 -19.55
N LEU A 222 1.26 -4.91 -18.52
CA LEU A 222 0.79 -3.52 -18.41
C LEU A 222 1.70 -2.58 -19.21
N GLY A 223 1.13 -1.84 -20.17
CA GLY A 223 1.82 -0.80 -20.95
C GLY A 223 1.72 0.58 -20.29
N GLY A 224 2.64 1.50 -20.62
CA GLY A 224 2.54 2.92 -20.24
C GLY A 224 3.34 3.36 -19.00
N PHE A 225 4.18 2.49 -18.42
CA PHE A 225 5.03 2.83 -17.27
C PHE A 225 6.49 3.02 -17.67
N GLY A 226 7.24 3.80 -16.88
CA GLY A 226 8.66 4.01 -17.13
C GLY A 226 9.42 2.68 -17.22
N THR A 227 10.28 2.55 -18.22
CA THR A 227 11.23 1.43 -18.31
C THR A 227 12.64 1.92 -18.03
N ALA A 228 13.60 1.01 -17.87
CA ALA A 228 15.00 1.39 -17.70
C ALA A 228 15.54 2.23 -18.88
N THR A 229 14.83 2.26 -20.02
CA THR A 229 15.20 2.99 -21.23
C THR A 229 14.29 4.16 -21.60
N THR A 230 13.16 4.36 -20.89
CA THR A 230 12.16 5.39 -21.25
C THR A 230 11.70 6.26 -20.08
N ASP A 231 12.15 5.96 -18.86
CA ASP A 231 11.74 6.66 -17.65
C ASP A 231 12.21 8.12 -17.62
N GLY A 232 11.28 9.03 -17.33
CA GLY A 232 11.53 10.46 -17.16
C GLY A 232 10.41 11.32 -17.74
N VAL A 233 10.75 12.57 -18.07
CA VAL A 233 9.78 13.55 -18.61
C VAL A 233 10.32 14.19 -19.88
N VAL A 234 9.43 14.55 -20.80
CA VAL A 234 9.77 15.29 -22.02
C VAL A 234 8.99 16.59 -22.04
N ILE A 235 9.67 17.71 -22.26
CA ILE A 235 9.08 19.05 -22.25
C ILE A 235 9.39 19.75 -23.57
N LEU A 236 8.41 20.48 -24.09
CA LEU A 236 8.59 21.37 -25.22
C LEU A 236 9.58 22.49 -24.87
N ASN A 237 10.55 22.74 -25.75
CA ASN A 237 11.59 23.75 -25.55
C ASN A 237 11.07 25.18 -25.27
N THR A 238 9.91 25.57 -25.80
CA THR A 238 9.27 26.87 -25.54
C THR A 238 8.39 26.88 -24.29
N ALA A 239 8.30 25.78 -23.56
CA ALA A 239 7.56 25.63 -22.30
C ALA A 239 8.45 25.15 -21.13
N PHE A 240 9.77 25.24 -21.29
CA PHE A 240 10.77 24.84 -20.28
C PHE A 240 11.50 26.07 -19.75
N GLY A 241 11.30 26.40 -18.47
CA GLY A 241 11.75 27.63 -17.84
C GLY A 241 10.78 28.80 -18.05
N SER A 242 11.26 30.01 -17.79
CA SER A 242 10.54 31.28 -17.92
C SER A 242 11.31 32.36 -18.68
N ILE A 243 12.50 32.00 -19.17
CA ILE A 243 13.42 32.85 -19.94
C ILE A 243 13.84 32.17 -21.23
N GLY A 244 14.63 32.86 -22.07
CA GLY A 244 15.13 32.30 -23.32
C GLY A 244 14.01 31.97 -24.29
N SER A 245 13.89 30.70 -24.71
CA SER A 245 12.82 30.27 -25.63
C SER A 245 11.44 30.20 -24.95
N ALA A 246 11.37 30.14 -23.63
CA ALA A 246 10.12 30.01 -22.87
C ALA A 246 9.58 31.38 -22.40
N THR A 247 9.39 32.31 -23.33
CA THR A 247 8.95 33.69 -23.01
C THR A 247 7.52 33.99 -23.43
N ALA A 248 6.98 33.27 -24.42
CA ALA A 248 5.63 33.50 -24.92
C ALA A 248 4.56 32.95 -23.96
N PRO A 249 3.61 33.78 -23.47
CA PRO A 249 2.47 33.28 -22.71
C PRO A 249 1.58 32.38 -23.60
N PRO A 250 0.77 31.49 -23.00
CA PRO A 250 0.50 31.38 -21.57
C PRO A 250 1.37 30.36 -20.80
N TYR A 251 2.27 29.62 -21.46
CA TYR A 251 3.05 28.53 -20.87
C TYR A 251 4.53 28.91 -20.64
N ASN A 252 4.76 30.00 -19.90
CA ASN A 252 6.06 30.66 -19.72
C ASN A 252 6.45 30.91 -18.25
N LYS A 253 6.00 30.05 -17.32
CA LYS A 253 6.43 30.05 -15.90
C LYS A 253 6.94 28.67 -15.48
N GLY A 254 7.33 27.85 -16.45
CA GLY A 254 7.92 26.52 -16.25
C GLY A 254 6.97 25.48 -15.64
N ARG A 255 5.65 25.69 -15.70
CA ARG A 255 4.69 24.79 -15.02
C ARG A 255 4.41 23.52 -15.78
N SER A 256 4.67 23.50 -17.09
CA SER A 256 4.64 22.26 -17.87
C SER A 256 5.59 21.22 -17.25
N ALA A 257 6.83 21.61 -16.89
CA ALA A 257 7.74 20.70 -16.20
C ALA A 257 7.24 20.30 -14.80
N THR A 258 6.67 21.24 -14.03
CA THR A 258 6.07 20.95 -12.71
C THR A 258 4.95 19.90 -12.83
N HIS A 259 4.07 20.06 -13.82
CA HIS A 259 2.95 19.15 -14.12
C HIS A 259 3.44 17.75 -14.52
N GLU A 260 4.34 17.66 -15.51
CA GLU A 260 4.87 16.37 -15.96
C GLU A 260 5.65 15.65 -14.86
N ILE A 261 6.42 16.38 -14.05
CA ILE A 261 7.12 15.77 -12.93
C ILE A 261 6.12 15.29 -11.87
N GLY A 262 4.99 15.98 -11.69
CA GLY A 262 3.85 15.51 -10.89
C GLY A 262 3.39 14.10 -11.31
N HIS A 263 3.21 13.86 -12.61
CA HIS A 263 2.93 12.51 -13.13
C HIS A 263 4.08 11.52 -12.88
N TRP A 264 5.33 11.95 -13.08
CA TRP A 264 6.51 11.12 -12.84
C TRP A 264 6.66 10.67 -11.38
N VAL A 265 6.14 11.46 -10.42
CA VAL A 265 5.98 11.09 -9.01
C VAL A 265 4.58 10.56 -8.63
N GLY A 266 3.79 10.10 -9.60
CA GLY A 266 2.57 9.31 -9.34
C GLY A 266 1.28 10.11 -9.14
N LEU A 267 1.24 11.39 -9.54
CA LEU A 267 0.00 12.15 -9.56
C LEU A 267 -0.78 11.98 -10.85
N ARG A 268 -2.10 11.96 -10.74
CA ARG A 268 -3.02 11.96 -11.88
C ARG A 268 -3.54 13.39 -12.10
N HIS A 269 -4.08 13.64 -13.29
CA HIS A 269 -4.89 14.81 -13.54
C HIS A 269 -6.05 14.92 -12.53
N ILE A 270 -6.37 16.13 -12.07
CA ILE A 270 -7.33 16.32 -10.95
C ILE A 270 -8.77 15.92 -11.29
N TRP A 271 -9.14 15.85 -12.57
CA TRP A 271 -10.45 15.36 -13.02
C TRP A 271 -10.49 13.83 -13.22
N GLY A 272 -9.37 13.15 -12.95
CA GLY A 272 -9.28 11.69 -13.06
C GLY A 272 -9.40 11.17 -14.49
N ASP A 273 -8.96 11.93 -15.50
CA ASP A 273 -9.01 11.55 -16.92
C ASP A 273 -10.40 11.16 -17.44
N GLY A 274 -11.47 11.63 -16.80
CA GLY A 274 -12.85 11.41 -17.23
C GLY A 274 -13.82 12.35 -16.53
N THR A 275 -15.12 12.18 -16.75
CA THR A 275 -16.11 13.08 -16.15
C THR A 275 -16.34 12.78 -14.69
N CYS A 276 -15.99 13.72 -13.79
CA CYS A 276 -16.16 13.56 -12.34
C CYS A 276 -15.50 12.29 -11.77
N LEU A 277 -14.37 11.88 -12.35
CA LEU A 277 -13.59 10.75 -11.84
C LEU A 277 -12.61 11.21 -10.76
N THR A 278 -12.03 10.23 -10.06
CA THR A 278 -11.07 10.48 -8.99
C THR A 278 -9.63 10.49 -9.50
N ASP A 279 -8.83 11.40 -8.96
CA ASP A 279 -7.37 11.40 -9.02
C ASP A 279 -6.74 10.60 -7.84
N TYR A 280 -7.59 9.98 -7.02
CA TYR A 280 -7.27 9.24 -5.79
C TYR A 280 -6.57 10.09 -4.72
N VAL A 281 -6.93 11.37 -4.65
CA VAL A 281 -6.48 12.33 -3.65
C VAL A 281 -7.71 12.94 -2.97
N ASN A 282 -7.81 12.82 -1.64
CA ASN A 282 -9.04 13.22 -0.93
C ASN A 282 -9.20 14.73 -0.72
N ASP A 283 -8.11 15.51 -0.80
CA ASP A 283 -8.13 16.96 -0.59
C ASP A 283 -8.13 17.77 -1.91
N THR A 284 -8.25 17.08 -3.05
CA THR A 284 -8.61 17.66 -4.35
C THR A 284 -10.11 17.39 -4.60
N PRO A 285 -10.97 18.42 -4.66
CA PRO A 285 -12.38 18.22 -4.96
C PRO A 285 -12.56 17.60 -6.35
N PRO A 286 -13.55 16.70 -6.54
CA PRO A 286 -13.84 16.13 -7.84
C PRO A 286 -14.11 17.21 -8.89
N ALA A 287 -13.39 17.14 -10.02
CA ALA A 287 -13.54 18.06 -11.14
C ALA A 287 -14.29 17.40 -12.32
N GLN A 288 -15.10 18.19 -13.02
CA GLN A 288 -15.94 17.70 -14.11
C GLN A 288 -15.10 17.30 -15.33
N GLN A 289 -14.10 18.10 -15.67
CA GLN A 289 -13.20 17.95 -16.81
C GLN A 289 -11.89 18.70 -16.49
N SER A 290 -10.93 18.65 -17.42
CA SER A 290 -9.81 19.57 -17.44
C SER A 290 -10.27 21.02 -17.63
N ASN A 291 -9.66 21.95 -16.90
CA ASN A 291 -9.90 23.38 -17.05
C ASN A 291 -8.77 24.07 -17.79
N PHE A 292 -9.07 25.14 -18.52
CA PHE A 292 -8.10 25.89 -19.33
C PHE A 292 -8.14 27.39 -19.03
N GLY A 293 -7.09 28.10 -19.42
CA GLY A 293 -6.97 29.53 -19.15
C GLY A 293 -6.80 29.79 -17.66
N CYS A 294 -7.43 30.85 -17.17
CA CYS A 294 -7.45 31.24 -15.77
C CYS A 294 -8.90 31.36 -15.26
N PRO A 295 -9.57 30.23 -14.95
CA PRO A 295 -10.96 30.24 -14.50
C PRO A 295 -11.14 31.11 -13.24
N ALA A 296 -12.21 31.91 -13.21
CA ALA A 296 -12.58 32.66 -12.01
C ALA A 296 -12.97 31.70 -10.89
N TYR A 297 -12.57 32.04 -9.66
CA TYR A 297 -12.87 31.25 -8.46
C TYR A 297 -14.07 31.84 -7.69
N PRO A 298 -15.00 31.01 -7.16
CA PRO A 298 -15.06 29.55 -7.27
C PRO A 298 -15.57 29.06 -8.65
N HIS A 299 -15.09 27.90 -9.08
CA HIS A 299 -15.42 27.30 -10.38
C HIS A 299 -16.19 25.98 -10.20
N ASN A 300 -17.22 25.73 -11.01
CA ASN A 300 -17.99 24.47 -11.07
C ASN A 300 -18.40 23.86 -9.72
N VAL A 301 -18.81 24.71 -8.76
CA VAL A 301 -19.28 24.26 -7.44
C VAL A 301 -20.49 23.34 -7.58
N GLY A 302 -20.46 22.17 -6.95
CA GLY A 302 -21.58 21.22 -6.91
C GLY A 302 -21.85 20.47 -8.21
N VAL A 303 -21.03 20.64 -9.26
CA VAL A 303 -21.21 19.95 -10.55
C VAL A 303 -20.94 18.45 -10.42
N CYS A 304 -19.89 18.07 -9.68
CA CYS A 304 -19.59 16.68 -9.33
C CYS A 304 -20.00 16.37 -7.89
N ALA A 305 -20.46 15.14 -7.64
CA ALA A 305 -20.76 14.69 -6.29
C ALA A 305 -19.51 14.80 -5.39
N GLY A 306 -19.65 15.37 -4.20
CA GLY A 306 -18.53 15.61 -3.28
C GLY A 306 -17.77 16.92 -3.49
N ASN A 307 -18.02 17.66 -4.59
CA ASN A 307 -17.45 18.99 -4.81
C ASN A 307 -18.33 20.07 -4.15
N THR A 308 -18.00 20.46 -2.91
CA THR A 308 -18.72 21.49 -2.16
C THR A 308 -18.03 22.85 -2.15
N THR A 309 -16.75 22.91 -2.56
CA THR A 309 -15.87 24.10 -2.47
C THR A 309 -15.53 24.72 -3.83
N GLY A 310 -15.98 24.12 -4.92
CA GLY A 310 -15.52 24.39 -6.27
C GLY A 310 -14.33 23.51 -6.66
N GLU A 311 -14.03 23.47 -7.96
CA GLU A 311 -12.86 22.77 -8.50
C GLU A 311 -11.56 23.51 -8.15
N MET A 312 -10.49 22.76 -7.91
CA MET A 312 -9.17 23.30 -7.57
C MET A 312 -8.36 23.62 -8.84
N THR A 313 -8.86 24.58 -9.64
CA THR A 313 -8.29 24.94 -10.96
C THR A 313 -6.86 25.48 -10.91
N MET A 314 -6.40 25.87 -9.72
CA MET A 314 -5.03 26.32 -9.46
C MET A 314 -4.04 25.20 -9.11
N ASN A 315 -4.50 23.95 -9.08
CA ASN A 315 -3.61 22.81 -8.86
C ASN A 315 -2.68 22.62 -10.07
N PHE A 316 -1.42 22.27 -9.83
CA PHE A 316 -0.47 21.98 -10.92
C PHE A 316 -0.90 20.81 -11.81
N MET A 317 -1.78 19.92 -11.33
CA MET A 317 -2.30 18.78 -12.09
C MET A 317 -3.61 19.07 -12.87
N ASP A 318 -4.01 20.34 -12.98
CA ASP A 318 -5.03 20.78 -13.94
C ASP A 318 -4.37 21.31 -15.26
N TYR A 319 -5.17 21.71 -16.24
CA TYR A 319 -4.74 22.20 -17.55
C TYR A 319 -4.78 23.73 -17.72
N THR A 320 -4.86 24.45 -16.60
CA THR A 320 -4.86 25.91 -16.59
C THR A 320 -3.53 26.48 -17.09
N ASP A 321 -3.53 27.78 -17.36
CA ASP A 321 -2.34 28.50 -17.79
C ASP A 321 -1.31 28.61 -16.67
N ASP A 322 -0.02 28.67 -17.02
CA ASP A 322 1.08 28.67 -16.04
C ASP A 322 0.92 29.70 -14.90
N PRO A 323 0.46 30.95 -15.15
CA PRO A 323 0.27 31.93 -14.09
C PRO A 323 -0.85 31.60 -13.09
N CYS A 324 -1.72 30.65 -13.42
CA CYS A 324 -2.93 30.36 -12.67
C CYS A 324 -2.85 29.04 -11.89
N MET A 325 -1.73 28.31 -12.01
CA MET A 325 -1.41 27.15 -11.19
C MET A 325 -0.24 27.43 -10.23
N TYR A 326 -0.43 27.06 -8.96
CA TYR A 326 0.50 27.46 -7.90
C TYR A 326 0.50 26.53 -6.68
N MET A 327 -0.13 25.35 -6.73
CA MET A 327 -0.12 24.44 -5.59
C MET A 327 -0.16 22.94 -5.94
N PHE A 328 0.50 22.16 -5.09
CA PHE A 328 0.14 20.78 -4.78
C PHE A 328 -0.53 20.72 -3.40
N THR A 329 -1.36 19.69 -3.17
CA THR A 329 -2.02 19.45 -1.88
C THR A 329 -1.21 18.53 -0.96
N PRO A 330 -1.48 18.52 0.36
CA PRO A 330 -0.89 17.56 1.29
C PRO A 330 -1.11 16.08 0.92
N ASN A 331 -2.29 15.69 0.42
CA ASN A 331 -2.51 14.30 0.02
C ASN A 331 -1.85 13.98 -1.32
N GLN A 332 -1.70 14.95 -2.23
CA GLN A 332 -0.82 14.79 -3.40
C GLN A 332 0.62 14.51 -2.96
N ASN A 333 1.17 15.27 -2.01
CA ASN A 333 2.50 15.02 -1.45
C ASN A 333 2.63 13.59 -0.87
N THR A 334 1.61 13.09 -0.18
CA THR A 334 1.61 11.70 0.32
C THR A 334 1.78 10.68 -0.81
N ARG A 335 1.12 10.89 -1.96
CA ARG A 335 1.31 10.06 -3.15
C ARG A 335 2.72 10.22 -3.73
N MET A 336 3.23 11.44 -3.82
CA MET A 336 4.60 11.69 -4.29
C MET A 336 5.63 10.96 -3.45
N GLN A 337 5.53 11.04 -2.13
CA GLN A 337 6.42 10.37 -1.17
C GLN A 337 6.31 8.85 -1.29
N THR A 338 5.10 8.33 -1.53
CA THR A 338 4.88 6.91 -1.81
C THR A 338 5.59 6.48 -3.10
N ALA A 339 5.47 7.25 -4.18
CA ALA A 339 6.17 6.98 -5.43
C ALA A 339 7.69 7.02 -5.24
N MET A 340 8.18 8.00 -4.47
CA MET A 340 9.60 8.10 -4.14
C MET A 340 10.09 6.90 -3.34
N GLN A 341 9.33 6.41 -2.36
CA GLN A 341 9.74 5.28 -1.52
C GLN A 341 9.56 3.91 -2.20
N SER A 342 8.51 3.74 -3.01
CA SER A 342 8.09 2.44 -3.53
C SER A 342 8.40 2.23 -5.02
N GLY A 343 8.69 3.31 -5.75
CA GLY A 343 8.97 3.26 -7.19
C GLY A 343 10.32 2.59 -7.47
N THR A 344 10.34 1.72 -8.48
CA THR A 344 11.54 0.93 -8.87
C THR A 344 12.76 1.82 -9.10
N TYR A 345 12.58 2.92 -9.86
CA TYR A 345 13.66 3.85 -10.17
C TYR A 345 13.77 5.00 -9.17
N ARG A 346 12.68 5.38 -8.47
CA ARG A 346 12.71 6.55 -7.58
C ARG A 346 13.32 6.28 -6.20
N SER A 347 13.15 5.07 -5.66
CA SER A 347 13.61 4.68 -4.33
C SER A 347 15.12 4.77 -4.11
N GLN A 348 15.88 4.86 -5.20
CA GLN A 348 17.35 4.91 -5.17
C GLN A 348 17.92 6.29 -5.51
N LEU A 349 17.11 7.23 -6.00
CA LEU A 349 17.61 8.51 -6.54
C LEU A 349 18.33 9.34 -5.50
N SER A 350 17.77 9.46 -4.29
CA SER A 350 18.36 10.26 -3.22
C SER A 350 19.70 9.74 -2.72
N ALA A 351 19.98 8.44 -2.85
CA ALA A 351 21.27 7.87 -2.46
C ALA A 351 22.42 8.45 -3.30
N SER A 352 22.15 8.73 -4.58
CA SER A 352 23.16 9.24 -5.52
C SER A 352 23.44 10.74 -5.37
N ALA A 353 22.52 11.50 -4.76
CA ALA A 353 22.62 12.96 -4.62
C ALA A 353 23.88 13.44 -3.89
N SER A 354 24.32 12.69 -2.88
CA SER A 354 25.54 13.00 -2.10
C SER A 354 26.80 13.10 -2.96
N THR A 355 26.85 12.39 -4.09
CA THR A 355 28.00 12.37 -5.01
C THR A 355 27.78 13.16 -6.30
N LEU A 356 26.51 13.36 -6.68
CA LEU A 356 26.14 13.98 -7.94
C LEU A 356 25.73 15.44 -7.80
N CYS A 357 25.43 15.94 -6.59
CA CYS A 357 24.87 17.28 -6.42
C CYS A 357 25.72 18.25 -5.58
N THR A 358 25.73 19.49 -6.08
CA THR A 358 26.06 20.74 -5.38
C THR A 358 24.89 21.34 -4.63
N ILE A 359 24.59 20.99 -3.37
CA ILE A 359 23.55 21.72 -2.64
C ILE A 359 24.14 23.03 -2.12
N ALA A 360 23.68 24.17 -2.65
CA ALA A 360 24.09 25.49 -2.16
C ALA A 360 23.64 25.69 -0.71
N ALA A 361 24.36 26.52 0.05
CA ALA A 361 23.92 26.89 1.39
C ALA A 361 22.64 27.73 1.29
N ALA A 362 21.65 27.42 2.12
CA ALA A 362 20.34 28.04 2.10
C ALA A 362 19.82 28.24 3.53
N ALA A 363 19.26 29.43 3.78
CA ALA A 363 18.52 29.71 5.01
C ALA A 363 17.37 28.70 5.16
N PRO A 364 16.98 28.36 6.40
CA PRO A 364 15.98 27.35 6.61
C PRO A 364 14.60 27.88 6.22
N VAL A 365 13.80 27.05 5.57
CA VAL A 365 12.36 27.29 5.41
C VAL A 365 11.65 26.21 6.20
N ALA A 366 11.00 26.62 7.28
CA ALA A 366 10.26 25.71 8.14
C ALA A 366 9.02 25.22 7.40
N SER A 367 8.76 23.93 7.50
CA SER A 367 7.56 23.33 6.96
C SER A 367 7.22 22.06 7.70
N MET A 368 5.92 21.81 7.85
CA MET A 368 5.42 20.61 8.49
C MET A 368 4.11 20.14 7.85
N SER A 369 3.89 18.83 7.93
CA SER A 369 2.60 18.19 7.67
C SER A 369 2.12 17.49 8.94
N ILE A 370 0.89 17.78 9.33
CA ILE A 370 0.18 17.13 10.44
C ILE A 370 -1.26 16.84 10.01
N PRO A 371 -1.90 15.82 10.59
CA PRO A 371 -3.34 15.64 10.47
C PRO A 371 -4.11 16.89 10.91
N SER A 372 -5.23 17.20 10.25
CA SER A 372 -6.12 18.29 10.64
C SER A 372 -6.93 17.98 11.90
N SER A 373 -7.06 16.71 12.26
CA SER A 373 -7.71 16.25 13.48
C SER A 373 -6.97 15.08 14.13
N GLY A 374 -7.22 14.88 15.43
CA GLY A 374 -6.67 13.78 16.20
C GLY A 374 -7.51 13.42 17.41
N CYS A 375 -7.12 12.35 18.08
CA CYS A 375 -7.82 11.82 19.25
C CYS A 375 -7.09 12.16 20.54
N THR A 376 -7.84 12.45 21.60
CA THR A 376 -7.26 12.63 22.94
C THR A 376 -6.45 11.39 23.34
N ASN A 377 -5.28 11.59 23.96
CA ASN A 377 -4.34 10.55 24.39
C ASN A 377 -3.80 9.62 23.30
N SER A 378 -4.05 9.93 22.02
CA SER A 378 -3.45 9.22 20.89
C SER A 378 -2.24 9.98 20.38
N SER A 379 -1.23 9.25 19.89
CA SER A 379 -0.07 9.85 19.26
C SER A 379 -0.43 10.45 17.90
N VAL A 380 -0.24 11.75 17.74
CA VAL A 380 -0.29 12.43 16.45
C VAL A 380 1.13 12.47 15.88
N ALA A 381 1.33 11.83 14.74
CA ALA A 381 2.60 11.92 14.02
C ALA A 381 2.78 13.34 13.44
N THR A 382 3.98 13.90 13.61
CA THR A 382 4.39 15.10 12.89
C THR A 382 5.39 14.74 11.81
N ASN A 383 5.28 15.42 10.67
CA ASN A 383 6.24 15.28 9.58
C ASN A 383 6.90 16.62 9.33
N ASN A 384 8.17 16.72 9.66
CA ASN A 384 9.00 17.87 9.40
C ASN A 384 9.49 17.83 7.96
N LEU A 385 9.06 18.82 7.19
CA LEU A 385 9.44 19.02 5.79
C LEU A 385 10.29 20.27 5.64
N SER A 386 10.82 20.78 6.76
CA SER A 386 11.69 21.95 6.75
C SER A 386 12.94 21.65 5.93
N ASN A 387 13.31 22.60 5.07
CA ASN A 387 14.53 22.55 4.27
C ASN A 387 15.54 23.56 4.80
N GLY A 388 16.76 23.51 4.26
CA GLY A 388 17.87 24.37 4.63
C GLY A 388 19.19 23.63 4.53
N ASN A 389 20.26 24.36 4.22
CA ASN A 389 21.61 23.83 4.15
C ASN A 389 22.60 24.82 4.78
N PRO A 390 23.35 24.48 5.84
CA PRO A 390 23.38 23.19 6.54
C PRO A 390 22.02 22.74 7.09
N THR A 391 21.85 21.43 7.29
CA THR A 391 20.62 20.83 7.81
C THR A 391 20.18 21.55 9.09
N PRO A 392 18.93 22.04 9.18
CA PRO A 392 18.49 22.80 10.34
C PRO A 392 18.33 21.95 11.59
N THR A 393 18.47 22.58 12.76
CA THR A 393 17.95 22.08 14.04
C THR A 393 16.50 22.53 14.22
N TYR A 394 15.73 21.81 15.04
CA TYR A 394 14.29 22.01 15.17
C TYR A 394 13.86 22.28 16.60
N ALA A 395 12.86 23.15 16.77
CA ALA A 395 12.17 23.38 18.01
C ALA A 395 10.65 23.39 17.78
N TRP A 396 9.96 22.48 18.44
CA TRP A 396 8.51 22.30 18.36
C TRP A 396 7.82 22.92 19.57
N SER A 397 6.68 23.54 19.33
CA SER A 397 5.82 24.09 20.39
C SER A 397 4.35 23.92 20.04
N SER A 398 3.49 24.05 21.06
CA SER A 398 2.04 24.01 20.91
C SER A 398 1.41 25.19 21.64
N ASN A 399 0.36 25.76 21.05
CA ASN A 399 -0.52 26.71 21.70
C ASN A 399 -1.98 26.22 21.62
N PRO A 400 -2.65 25.92 22.75
CA PRO A 400 -2.12 25.94 24.12
C PRO A 400 -1.04 24.87 24.35
N SER A 401 -0.19 25.07 25.36
CA SER A 401 0.88 24.14 25.73
C SER A 401 0.48 23.15 26.83
N ALA A 402 -0.56 23.48 27.61
CA ALA A 402 -1.06 22.63 28.68
C ALA A 402 -1.60 21.30 28.11
N GLY A 403 -1.21 20.18 28.74
CA GLY A 403 -1.66 18.85 28.34
C GLY A 403 -1.05 18.32 27.03
N VAL A 404 -0.01 18.98 26.49
CA VAL A 404 0.67 18.55 25.24
C VAL A 404 2.04 17.98 25.56
N THR A 405 2.32 16.77 25.08
CA THR A 405 3.61 16.09 25.25
C THR A 405 4.23 15.74 23.91
N PHE A 406 5.50 16.10 23.72
CA PHE A 406 6.30 15.72 22.55
C PHE A 406 7.16 14.50 22.88
N ASN A 407 7.10 13.46 22.05
CA ASN A 407 7.88 12.24 22.22
C ASN A 407 8.76 12.00 20.97
N PRO A 408 10.09 11.81 21.11
CA PRO A 408 10.82 11.73 22.38
C PRO A 408 11.00 13.08 23.10
N ASN A 409 11.03 14.20 22.37
CA ASN A 409 11.10 15.55 22.92
C ASN A 409 10.76 16.59 21.83
N SER A 410 10.62 17.86 22.21
CA SER A 410 10.28 18.96 21.30
C SER A 410 11.42 19.41 20.39
N THR A 411 12.61 18.81 20.45
CA THR A 411 13.74 19.11 19.56
C THR A 411 14.02 18.01 18.54
N ALA A 412 13.28 16.89 18.61
CA ALA A 412 13.37 15.82 17.64
C ALA A 412 13.01 16.33 16.24
N THR A 413 13.58 15.71 15.20
CA THR A 413 13.22 16.03 13.81
C THR A 413 11.73 15.82 13.56
N ASN A 414 11.20 14.65 13.94
CA ASN A 414 9.80 14.26 13.79
C ASN A 414 9.24 13.72 15.12
N PRO A 415 8.87 14.57 16.09
CA PRO A 415 8.26 14.10 17.32
C PRO A 415 6.81 13.64 17.09
N THR A 416 6.37 12.61 17.80
CA THR A 416 4.94 12.39 18.00
C THR A 416 4.42 13.33 19.08
N VAL A 417 3.19 13.83 18.92
CA VAL A 417 2.55 14.74 19.89
C VAL A 417 1.32 14.07 20.48
N ILE A 418 1.20 14.07 21.81
CA ILE A 418 0.04 13.55 22.53
C ILE A 418 -0.68 14.73 23.18
N PHE A 419 -2.00 14.78 23.02
CA PHE A 419 -2.87 15.81 23.57
C PHE A 419 -3.81 15.22 24.61
N ALA A 420 -3.71 15.67 25.86
CA ALA A 420 -4.47 15.13 26.99
C ALA A 420 -5.91 15.65 27.07
N THR A 421 -6.21 16.78 26.42
CA THR A 421 -7.53 17.41 26.45
C THR A 421 -8.04 17.72 25.03
N PRO A 422 -9.35 17.57 24.76
CA PRO A 422 -9.97 18.06 23.53
C PRO A 422 -9.79 19.56 23.36
N GLY A 423 -9.71 20.03 22.12
CA GLY A 423 -9.55 21.44 21.77
C GLY A 423 -8.83 21.65 20.46
N SER A 424 -8.76 22.91 20.03
CA SER A 424 -7.96 23.32 18.88
C SER A 424 -6.56 23.74 19.34
N TYR A 425 -5.54 23.15 18.75
CA TYR A 425 -4.14 23.44 19.03
C TYR A 425 -3.46 23.98 17.79
N THR A 426 -2.52 24.90 17.96
CA THR A 426 -1.59 25.32 16.92
C THR A 426 -0.23 24.74 17.24
N LEU A 427 0.22 23.77 16.45
CA LEU A 427 1.59 23.28 16.49
C LEU A 427 2.49 24.20 15.67
N THR A 428 3.67 24.50 16.18
CA THR A 428 4.68 25.31 15.50
C THR A 428 6.00 24.56 15.48
N VAL A 429 6.66 24.52 14.32
CA VAL A 429 8.05 24.10 14.18
C VAL A 429 8.90 25.31 13.80
N VAL A 430 10.01 25.50 14.51
CA VAL A 430 11.05 26.47 14.17
C VAL A 430 12.26 25.71 13.65
N ALA A 431 12.68 25.99 12.42
CA ALA A 431 13.89 25.45 11.82
C ALA A 431 14.99 26.52 11.86
N THR A 432 16.18 26.15 12.34
CA THR A 432 17.31 27.08 12.51
C THR A 432 18.60 26.47 11.97
N ASN A 433 19.38 27.23 11.21
CA ASN A 433 20.75 26.90 10.84
C ASN A 433 21.65 28.15 10.92
N SER A 434 22.90 28.04 10.47
CA SER A 434 23.88 29.15 10.52
C SER A 434 23.50 30.38 9.68
N LEU A 435 22.51 30.27 8.79
CA LEU A 435 22.06 31.35 7.90
C LEU A 435 20.77 32.03 8.39
N GLY A 436 20.12 31.50 9.44
CA GLY A 436 18.95 32.12 10.05
C GLY A 436 17.95 31.12 10.64
N SER A 437 16.74 31.60 10.91
CA SER A 437 15.62 30.81 11.44
C SER A 437 14.33 31.13 10.70
N ASN A 438 13.47 30.14 10.55
CA ASN A 438 12.11 30.30 10.05
C ASN A 438 11.15 29.42 10.84
N SER A 439 9.86 29.75 10.85
CA SER A 439 8.84 29.00 11.60
C SER A 439 7.62 28.70 10.74
N ASN A 440 7.02 27.53 10.96
CA ASN A 440 5.76 27.12 10.35
C ASN A 440 4.77 26.67 11.41
N SER A 441 3.52 27.11 11.30
CA SER A 441 2.46 26.76 12.23
C SER A 441 1.29 26.12 11.52
N LYS A 442 0.73 25.06 12.10
CA LYS A 442 -0.46 24.34 11.61
C LYS A 442 -1.43 24.07 12.75
N SER A 443 -2.72 24.21 12.46
CA SER A 443 -3.78 23.92 13.41
C SER A 443 -4.19 22.45 13.35
N ILE A 444 -4.50 21.87 14.51
CA ILE A 444 -5.08 20.53 14.65
C ILE A 444 -6.23 20.58 15.66
N THR A 445 -7.33 19.92 15.34
CA THR A 445 -8.48 19.77 16.24
C THR A 445 -8.45 18.41 16.92
N ILE A 446 -8.33 18.40 18.24
CA ILE A 446 -8.37 17.19 19.05
C ILE A 446 -9.77 17.01 19.62
N THR A 447 -10.36 15.85 19.35
CA THR A 447 -11.66 15.47 19.92
C THR A 447 -11.49 14.31 20.88
N THR A 448 -12.46 14.15 21.78
CA THR A 448 -12.64 12.87 22.46
C THR A 448 -13.11 11.89 21.41
N CYS A 449 -12.18 11.11 20.87
CA CYS A 449 -12.55 9.90 20.19
C CYS A 449 -13.05 8.95 21.27
N THR A 450 -14.31 8.54 21.20
CA THR A 450 -14.59 7.16 21.59
C THR A 450 -13.58 6.33 20.80
N ALA A 451 -12.84 5.43 21.45
CA ALA A 451 -12.14 4.42 20.69
C ALA A 451 -13.19 3.86 19.73
N ALA A 452 -13.07 4.16 18.44
CA ALA A 452 -13.87 3.48 17.47
C ALA A 452 -13.47 2.04 17.70
N ALA A 453 -14.38 1.23 18.24
CA ALA A 453 -14.25 -0.19 18.17
C ALA A 453 -14.06 -0.46 16.69
N VAL A 454 -12.83 -0.69 16.26
CA VAL A 454 -12.57 -1.20 14.92
C VAL A 454 -13.15 -2.60 14.99
N SER A 455 -14.42 -2.70 14.61
CA SER A 455 -15.22 -3.92 14.67
C SER A 455 -14.82 -4.82 13.51
N CYS A 456 -13.59 -5.33 13.53
CA CYS A 456 -13.44 -6.73 13.28
C CYS A 456 -13.14 -7.34 14.63
N ASN A 457 -14.10 -8.08 15.18
CA ASN A 457 -13.75 -9.05 16.20
C ASN A 457 -12.66 -9.92 15.57
N ASP A 458 -11.40 -9.74 15.99
CA ASP A 458 -10.23 -10.53 15.56
C ASP A 458 -10.37 -12.02 15.91
N THR A 459 -11.54 -12.38 16.42
CA THR A 459 -11.93 -13.72 16.73
C THR A 459 -13.46 -13.79 16.80
N LEU A 460 -14.10 -14.18 15.71
CA LEU A 460 -15.42 -14.79 15.80
C LEU A 460 -15.24 -16.08 16.60
N THR A 461 -15.58 -16.09 17.88
CA THR A 461 -15.56 -17.31 18.68
C THR A 461 -16.97 -17.56 19.18
N ASN A 462 -17.41 -18.80 19.08
CA ASN A 462 -18.58 -19.22 19.84
C ASN A 462 -18.16 -19.68 21.24
N ALA A 463 -16.87 -19.97 21.49
CA ALA A 463 -16.34 -20.24 22.81
C ALA A 463 -15.99 -18.93 23.54
N ASN A 464 -16.72 -18.59 24.60
CA ASN A 464 -16.56 -17.37 25.37
C ASN A 464 -15.80 -17.62 26.70
N ASN A 465 -15.48 -16.55 27.42
CA ASN A 465 -14.74 -16.60 28.69
C ASN A 465 -15.60 -17.04 29.91
N THR A 466 -16.86 -17.38 29.70
CA THR A 466 -17.75 -17.98 30.72
C THR A 466 -18.01 -19.47 30.45
N ASP A 467 -17.71 -19.96 29.25
CA ASP A 467 -17.91 -21.35 28.86
C ASP A 467 -16.93 -22.28 29.58
N THR A 468 -17.41 -23.45 29.98
CA THR A 468 -16.54 -24.53 30.43
C THR A 468 -16.20 -25.40 29.23
N LEU A 469 -14.92 -25.50 28.87
CA LEU A 469 -14.47 -26.56 27.97
C LEU A 469 -14.49 -27.87 28.74
N PHE A 470 -14.96 -28.95 28.14
CA PHE A 470 -14.81 -30.30 28.69
C PHE A 470 -14.71 -31.36 27.59
N THR A 471 -14.26 -32.55 28.01
CA THR A 471 -14.29 -33.76 27.19
C THR A 471 -15.38 -34.66 27.73
N ASP A 472 -16.45 -34.86 26.96
CA ASP A 472 -17.44 -35.89 27.30
C ASP A 472 -17.13 -37.17 26.52
N ALA A 473 -16.92 -38.23 27.29
CA ALA A 473 -16.69 -39.58 26.80
C ALA A 473 -17.97 -40.38 27.03
N TYR A 474 -18.91 -40.28 26.08
CA TYR A 474 -20.03 -41.21 26.04
C TYR A 474 -19.49 -42.63 25.76
N SER A 475 -20.25 -43.68 26.08
CA SER A 475 -19.82 -45.09 26.21
C SER A 475 -19.28 -45.80 24.94
N GLY A 476 -18.68 -45.05 24.01
CA GLY A 476 -17.91 -45.53 22.87
C GLY A 476 -17.11 -44.45 22.10
N GLY A 477 -16.75 -43.29 22.68
CA GLY A 477 -15.85 -42.32 22.03
C GLY A 477 -16.06 -40.85 22.42
N TYR A 478 -15.75 -39.90 21.53
CA TYR A 478 -15.79 -38.46 21.81
C TYR A 478 -16.88 -37.73 21.01
N ILE A 479 -17.63 -36.83 21.65
CA ILE A 479 -18.65 -36.01 20.99
C ILE A 479 -18.02 -35.10 19.92
N GLY A 480 -16.95 -34.39 20.26
CA GLY A 480 -16.17 -33.57 19.34
C GLY A 480 -15.14 -34.35 18.50
N GLY A 481 -15.26 -35.67 18.37
CA GLY A 481 -14.22 -36.52 17.78
C GLY A 481 -14.73 -37.84 17.21
N ASN A 482 -13.80 -38.80 17.02
CA ASN A 482 -14.19 -40.16 16.64
C ASN A 482 -15.01 -40.82 17.76
N ASN A 483 -16.07 -41.53 17.36
CA ASN A 483 -16.92 -42.28 18.27
C ASN A 483 -17.54 -43.51 17.60
N GLY A 484 -18.28 -44.28 18.41
CA GLY A 484 -18.96 -45.51 17.99
C GLY A 484 -20.06 -45.33 16.93
N TYR A 485 -20.47 -44.09 16.63
CA TYR A 485 -21.44 -43.79 15.56
C TYR A 485 -20.78 -43.60 14.19
N GLY A 486 -19.44 -43.53 14.14
CA GLY A 486 -18.70 -43.55 12.88
C GLY A 486 -18.67 -42.23 12.12
N ASP A 487 -18.90 -41.12 12.82
CA ASP A 487 -18.89 -39.76 12.29
C ASP A 487 -17.62 -39.46 11.48
N LYS A 488 -17.80 -38.75 10.36
CA LYS A 488 -16.73 -38.47 9.40
C LYS A 488 -16.08 -37.11 9.61
N GLU A 489 -16.83 -36.13 10.11
CA GLU A 489 -16.38 -34.75 10.19
C GLU A 489 -17.12 -34.00 11.29
N LYS A 490 -16.45 -33.05 11.93
CA LYS A 490 -17.02 -32.18 12.97
C LYS A 490 -16.88 -30.72 12.52
N ALA A 491 -17.93 -29.93 12.63
CA ALA A 491 -17.99 -28.56 12.12
C ALA A 491 -18.56 -27.58 13.14
N GLU A 492 -18.02 -26.37 13.12
CA GLU A 492 -18.48 -25.24 13.92
C GLU A 492 -19.06 -24.16 13.02
N TYR A 493 -20.29 -23.73 13.31
CA TYR A 493 -20.99 -22.66 12.60
C TYR A 493 -20.50 -21.28 13.04
N PHE A 494 -20.28 -20.36 12.11
CA PHE A 494 -20.04 -18.95 12.42
C PHE A 494 -21.04 -18.06 11.66
N SER A 495 -21.70 -17.17 12.40
CA SER A 495 -22.48 -16.11 11.77
C SER A 495 -21.54 -15.06 11.18
N SER A 496 -21.85 -14.65 9.95
CA SER A 496 -21.24 -13.50 9.29
C SER A 496 -21.79 -12.16 9.80
N ALA A 497 -22.87 -12.18 10.59
CA ALA A 497 -23.46 -10.99 11.17
C ALA A 497 -22.45 -10.27 12.09
N GLY A 498 -22.17 -9.00 11.80
CA GLY A 498 -21.21 -8.18 12.53
C GLY A 498 -19.80 -8.15 11.94
N LEU A 499 -19.52 -8.92 10.88
CA LEU A 499 -18.34 -8.70 10.04
C LEU A 499 -18.60 -7.52 9.08
N VAL A 500 -17.61 -6.63 8.92
CA VAL A 500 -17.69 -5.47 8.02
C VAL A 500 -16.52 -5.49 7.01
N GLY A 501 -16.74 -4.96 5.80
CA GLY A 501 -15.68 -4.80 4.79
C GLY A 501 -15.22 -6.10 4.13
N ASN A 502 -13.96 -6.13 3.67
CA ASN A 502 -13.33 -7.26 2.96
C ASN A 502 -12.78 -8.32 3.94
N ALA A 503 -13.62 -8.87 4.82
CA ALA A 503 -13.20 -9.90 5.77
C ALA A 503 -12.84 -11.20 5.03
N ASN A 504 -11.66 -11.74 5.32
CA ASN A 504 -11.16 -12.99 4.74
C ASN A 504 -10.74 -13.98 5.82
N ILE A 505 -11.09 -15.25 5.65
CA ILE A 505 -10.57 -16.36 6.46
C ILE A 505 -9.19 -16.71 5.93
N ILE A 506 -8.18 -16.60 6.79
CA ILE A 506 -6.79 -16.97 6.47
C ILE A 506 -6.39 -18.30 7.13
N GLY A 507 -7.26 -18.88 7.95
CA GLY A 507 -7.00 -20.13 8.63
C GLY A 507 -7.94 -20.34 9.82
N GLY A 508 -7.57 -21.27 10.69
CA GLY A 508 -8.22 -21.46 11.98
C GLY A 508 -7.30 -22.14 12.99
N ILE A 509 -7.65 -22.01 14.27
CA ILE A 509 -7.02 -22.74 15.37
C ILE A 509 -8.02 -23.77 15.86
N VAL A 510 -7.59 -25.03 15.98
CA VAL A 510 -8.41 -26.10 16.55
C VAL A 510 -7.77 -26.57 17.85
N VAL A 511 -8.55 -26.64 18.93
CA VAL A 511 -8.07 -27.11 20.22
C VAL A 511 -8.39 -28.59 20.39
N PHE A 512 -7.38 -29.44 20.18
CA PHE A 512 -7.52 -30.89 20.30
C PHE A 512 -7.33 -31.38 21.74
N TYR A 513 -8.02 -32.45 22.12
CA TYR A 513 -7.76 -33.20 23.34
C TYR A 513 -6.54 -34.08 23.19
N LYS A 514 -5.52 -33.84 24.04
CA LYS A 514 -4.23 -34.52 23.99
C LYS A 514 -4.37 -36.03 24.05
N HIS A 515 -5.22 -36.58 24.91
CA HIS A 515 -5.27 -38.04 25.12
C HIS A 515 -6.02 -38.77 24.01
N ALA A 516 -7.03 -38.16 23.41
CA ALA A 516 -7.66 -38.64 22.18
C ALA A 516 -6.67 -38.69 21.01
N THR A 517 -5.76 -37.71 20.96
CA THR A 517 -4.73 -37.59 19.92
C THR A 517 -3.41 -38.32 20.24
N ALA A 518 -3.19 -38.75 21.49
CA ALA A 518 -1.94 -39.36 21.96
C ALA A 518 -2.02 -40.88 22.22
N ASN A 519 -3.20 -41.48 22.43
CA ASN A 519 -3.35 -42.94 22.52
C ASN A 519 -3.51 -43.60 21.14
N ILE A 520 -2.66 -43.21 20.21
CA ILE A 520 -2.56 -43.83 18.89
C ILE A 520 -1.58 -44.99 19.01
N GLY A 521 -2.10 -46.15 19.37
CA GLY A 521 -1.39 -47.40 19.23
C GLY A 521 -1.10 -47.65 17.74
N THR A 522 0.17 -47.48 17.35
CA THR A 522 0.86 -48.06 16.18
C THR A 522 0.78 -47.44 14.77
N LYS A 523 -0.05 -46.45 14.40
CA LYS A 523 -0.19 -46.07 12.96
C LYS A 523 -0.50 -44.60 12.60
N GLY A 524 0.04 -43.58 13.30
CA GLY A 524 -0.17 -42.13 13.05
C GLY A 524 0.06 -41.60 11.62
N THR A 525 -0.73 -42.08 10.66
CA THR A 525 -0.58 -41.96 9.21
C THR A 525 -1.79 -41.29 8.58
N SER A 526 -2.89 -41.13 9.32
CA SER A 526 -4.05 -40.40 8.85
C SER A 526 -3.79 -38.90 8.76
N ASN A 527 -4.47 -38.32 7.78
CA ASN A 527 -4.57 -36.88 7.60
C ASN A 527 -5.86 -36.36 8.24
N LEU A 528 -5.77 -35.25 8.95
CA LEU A 528 -6.91 -34.40 9.26
C LEU A 528 -7.04 -33.36 8.15
N VAL A 529 -8.26 -33.16 7.67
CA VAL A 529 -8.55 -32.15 6.65
C VAL A 529 -9.37 -31.05 7.29
N PHE A 530 -8.78 -29.86 7.41
CA PHE A 530 -9.46 -28.66 7.85
C PHE A 530 -10.14 -28.00 6.66
N LYS A 531 -11.42 -27.67 6.76
CA LYS A 531 -12.20 -27.15 5.63
C LYS A 531 -13.01 -25.92 6.01
N ILE A 532 -13.33 -25.12 4.99
CA ILE A 532 -14.34 -24.06 5.05
C ILE A 532 -15.53 -24.50 4.21
N TYR A 533 -16.74 -24.38 4.74
CA TYR A 533 -17.98 -24.53 3.99
C TYR A 533 -18.84 -23.26 4.07
N ALA A 534 -19.65 -23.01 3.04
CA ALA A 534 -20.78 -22.10 3.15
C ALA A 534 -21.96 -22.81 3.83
N GLY A 535 -22.85 -22.09 4.50
CA GLY A 535 -24.06 -22.68 5.07
C GLY A 535 -24.72 -21.76 6.08
N ASN A 536 -25.71 -22.28 6.81
CA ASN A 536 -26.33 -21.57 7.93
C ASN A 536 -26.60 -22.54 9.09
N ASN A 537 -26.86 -22.03 10.29
CA ASN A 537 -27.04 -22.86 11.49
C ASN A 537 -28.38 -23.61 11.55
N THR A 538 -29.19 -23.57 10.50
CA THR A 538 -30.45 -24.32 10.40
C THR A 538 -30.29 -25.54 9.49
N SER A 539 -29.56 -25.39 8.38
CA SER A 539 -29.38 -26.43 7.35
C SER A 539 -27.99 -27.06 7.36
N GLY A 540 -27.05 -26.52 8.14
CA GLY A 540 -25.68 -27.01 8.24
C GLY A 540 -24.78 -26.56 7.07
N PRO A 541 -23.58 -27.15 6.97
CA PRO A 541 -22.70 -26.96 5.82
C PRO A 541 -23.34 -27.40 4.50
N THR A 542 -23.12 -26.63 3.43
CA THR A 542 -23.71 -26.85 2.10
C THR A 542 -22.64 -26.93 1.02
N GLY A 543 -22.89 -27.74 -0.01
CA GLY A 543 -22.02 -27.86 -1.18
C GLY A 543 -20.63 -28.47 -0.91
N LEU A 544 -19.71 -28.23 -1.83
CA LEU A 544 -18.30 -28.60 -1.69
C LEU A 544 -17.56 -27.59 -0.79
N PRO A 545 -16.48 -28.02 -0.11
CA PRO A 545 -15.70 -27.10 0.71
C PRO A 545 -15.10 -25.97 -0.15
N LEU A 546 -15.26 -24.72 0.31
CA LEU A 546 -14.68 -23.52 -0.31
C LEU A 546 -13.16 -23.58 -0.29
N LYS A 547 -12.59 -24.20 0.75
CA LYS A 547 -11.15 -24.42 0.88
C LYS A 547 -10.85 -25.59 1.78
N THR A 548 -9.71 -26.23 1.54
CA THR A 548 -9.21 -27.33 2.37
C THR A 548 -7.73 -27.13 2.69
N PHE A 549 -7.32 -27.59 3.86
CA PHE A 549 -5.93 -27.69 4.29
C PHE A 549 -5.75 -29.05 4.95
N THR A 550 -4.74 -29.80 4.54
CA THR A 550 -4.47 -31.13 5.06
C THR A 550 -3.26 -31.10 5.98
N ALA A 551 -3.42 -31.60 7.21
CA ALA A 551 -2.33 -31.82 8.14
C ALA A 551 -2.31 -33.29 8.56
N SER A 552 -1.14 -33.91 8.58
CA SER A 552 -1.01 -35.25 9.17
C SER A 552 -1.17 -35.16 10.69
N ILE A 553 -1.72 -36.21 11.32
CA ILE A 553 -1.77 -36.28 12.79
C ILE A 553 -0.35 -36.15 13.37
N THR A 554 0.65 -36.73 12.72
CA THR A 554 2.05 -36.62 13.12
C THR A 554 2.54 -35.16 13.13
N SER A 555 2.21 -34.36 12.11
CA SER A 555 2.55 -32.93 12.10
C SER A 555 1.86 -32.15 13.22
N ILE A 556 0.62 -32.50 13.56
CA ILE A 556 -0.13 -31.85 14.65
C ILE A 556 0.51 -32.16 16.00
N LEU A 557 0.90 -33.41 16.22
CA LEU A 557 1.58 -33.84 17.45
C LEU A 557 2.97 -33.22 17.60
N ALA A 558 3.68 -33.01 16.49
CA ALA A 558 5.01 -32.42 16.46
C ALA A 558 5.00 -30.90 16.63
N SER A 559 3.94 -30.21 16.20
CA SER A 559 3.90 -28.75 16.18
C SER A 559 3.13 -28.10 17.34
N ALA A 560 2.39 -28.87 18.14
CA ALA A 560 1.54 -28.34 19.22
C ALA A 560 1.99 -28.83 20.59
N THR A 561 2.53 -27.93 21.42
CA THR A 561 2.83 -28.22 22.83
C THR A 561 1.52 -28.38 23.60
N ALA A 562 1.42 -29.45 24.39
CA ALA A 562 0.25 -29.63 25.23
C ALA A 562 0.25 -28.59 26.37
N THR A 563 -0.88 -27.92 26.59
CA THR A 563 -1.06 -26.90 27.64
C THR A 563 -2.25 -27.23 28.55
N ASN A 564 -2.30 -26.65 29.74
CA ASN A 564 -3.41 -26.75 30.69
C ASN A 564 -4.38 -25.55 30.62
N GLY A 565 -4.13 -24.62 29.70
CA GLY A 565 -4.98 -23.48 29.40
C GLY A 565 -4.53 -22.80 28.09
N VAL A 566 -5.46 -22.08 27.47
CA VAL A 566 -5.21 -21.16 26.35
C VAL A 566 -5.86 -19.84 26.75
N SER A 567 -5.12 -18.73 26.76
CA SER A 567 -5.59 -17.40 27.23
C SER A 567 -6.80 -16.82 26.47
N TYR A 568 -7.36 -17.59 25.56
CA TYR A 568 -8.41 -17.20 24.64
C TYR A 568 -9.63 -18.17 24.68
N CYS A 569 -9.55 -19.34 25.32
CA CYS A 569 -10.60 -20.37 25.23
C CYS A 569 -11.19 -20.73 26.60
N GLY A 570 -12.44 -20.31 26.86
CA GLY A 570 -13.22 -20.75 28.02
C GLY A 570 -12.99 -19.93 29.29
N ASN A 571 -13.64 -20.36 30.38
CA ASN A 571 -13.52 -19.79 31.71
C ASN A 571 -12.06 -19.86 32.19
N PRO A 572 -11.36 -18.70 32.30
CA PRO A 572 -9.94 -18.67 32.64
C PRO A 572 -9.65 -19.18 34.05
N ASN A 573 -10.68 -19.42 34.86
CA ASN A 573 -10.58 -19.97 36.21
C ASN A 573 -10.66 -21.51 36.24
N LEU A 574 -10.93 -22.16 35.10
CA LEU A 574 -10.84 -23.62 34.96
C LEU A 574 -9.39 -24.03 34.69
N THR A 575 -8.71 -24.45 35.74
CA THR A 575 -7.36 -25.03 35.65
C THR A 575 -7.47 -26.53 35.48
N TYR A 576 -6.95 -27.07 34.38
CA TYR A 576 -6.78 -28.51 34.26
C TYR A 576 -5.56 -28.96 35.05
N ASN A 577 -5.71 -30.04 35.83
CA ASN A 577 -4.62 -30.60 36.64
C ASN A 577 -3.44 -31.15 35.81
N SER A 578 -3.57 -31.17 34.48
CA SER A 578 -2.50 -31.58 33.55
C SER A 578 -2.65 -30.90 32.19
N ASN A 579 -1.58 -30.91 31.40
CA ASN A 579 -1.54 -30.36 30.04
C ASN A 579 -2.35 -31.23 29.07
N VAL A 580 -3.66 -30.99 28.98
CA VAL A 580 -4.63 -31.79 28.22
C VAL A 580 -5.05 -31.17 26.88
N MET A 581 -4.73 -29.90 26.64
CA MET A 581 -5.09 -29.19 25.40
C MET A 581 -3.95 -29.20 24.40
N ARG A 582 -4.24 -29.34 23.11
CA ARG A 582 -3.29 -29.20 21.99
C ARG A 582 -3.86 -28.27 20.91
N PRO A 583 -3.60 -26.96 20.97
CA PRO A 583 -4.01 -26.05 19.91
C PRO A 583 -3.13 -26.25 18.67
N TYR A 584 -3.76 -26.33 17.50
CA TYR A 584 -3.06 -26.41 16.22
C TYR A 584 -3.59 -25.35 15.26
N SER A 585 -2.70 -24.60 14.62
CA SER A 585 -3.06 -23.57 13.64
C SER A 585 -3.02 -24.13 12.22
N PHE A 586 -4.18 -24.22 11.59
CA PHE A 586 -4.35 -24.45 10.16
C PHE A 586 -4.25 -23.10 9.45
N ASN A 587 -3.32 -22.95 8.50
CA ASN A 587 -3.11 -21.70 7.77
C ASN A 587 -3.36 -21.91 6.28
N PHE A 588 -4.31 -21.19 5.71
CA PHE A 588 -4.55 -21.24 4.28
C PHE A 588 -3.47 -20.44 3.54
N PRO A 589 -2.87 -20.98 2.46
CA PRO A 589 -1.84 -20.28 1.70
C PRO A 589 -2.30 -18.96 1.07
N THR A 590 -3.61 -18.82 0.84
CA THR A 590 -4.27 -17.59 0.38
C THR A 590 -5.50 -17.30 1.24
N PRO A 591 -5.95 -16.05 1.35
CA PRO A 591 -7.20 -15.73 2.05
C PRO A 591 -8.44 -16.29 1.31
N THR A 592 -9.52 -16.53 2.04
CA THR A 592 -10.84 -16.88 1.49
C THR A 592 -11.86 -15.83 1.89
N ALA A 593 -12.50 -15.17 0.92
CA ALA A 593 -13.49 -14.15 1.18
C ALA A 593 -14.72 -14.71 1.91
N ILE A 594 -15.20 -13.97 2.92
CA ILE A 594 -16.43 -14.30 3.63
C ILE A 594 -17.59 -13.57 2.95
N THR A 595 -18.42 -14.30 2.20
CA THR A 595 -19.57 -13.74 1.47
C THR A 595 -20.91 -13.98 2.17
N GLY A 596 -20.89 -14.66 3.32
CA GLY A 596 -22.05 -15.04 4.11
C GLY A 596 -21.62 -15.95 5.27
N ASP A 597 -22.61 -16.51 5.97
CA ASP A 597 -22.38 -17.47 7.05
C ASP A 597 -21.57 -18.68 6.57
N PHE A 598 -20.74 -19.22 7.47
CA PHE A 598 -19.78 -20.24 7.10
C PHE A 598 -19.55 -21.24 8.24
N PHE A 599 -18.92 -22.35 7.89
CA PHE A 599 -18.48 -23.37 8.83
C PHE A 599 -16.98 -23.60 8.70
N LEU A 600 -16.33 -23.84 9.83
CA LEU A 600 -15.01 -24.44 9.88
C LEU A 600 -15.12 -25.86 10.40
N SER A 601 -14.47 -26.80 9.73
CA SER A 601 -14.62 -28.22 10.05
C SER A 601 -13.30 -28.98 10.03
N VAL A 602 -13.28 -30.10 10.75
CA VAL A 602 -12.17 -31.04 10.78
C VAL A 602 -12.69 -32.42 10.42
N GLN A 603 -12.23 -32.94 9.29
CA GLN A 603 -12.46 -34.32 8.91
C GLN A 603 -11.70 -35.24 9.85
N LEU A 604 -12.43 -36.17 10.45
CA LEU A 604 -11.90 -37.12 11.42
C LEU A 604 -11.11 -38.24 10.71
N PRO A 605 -10.11 -38.84 11.39
CA PRO A 605 -9.38 -39.98 10.89
C PRO A 605 -10.31 -41.16 10.57
N SER A 606 -10.08 -41.82 9.43
CA SER A 606 -10.80 -43.04 9.02
C SER A 606 -9.98 -44.32 9.21
N THR A 607 -8.68 -44.20 9.42
CA THR A 607 -7.80 -45.35 9.64
C THR A 607 -8.04 -45.93 11.04
N THR A 608 -8.29 -47.24 11.11
CA THR A 608 -8.47 -47.96 12.37
C THR A 608 -7.30 -47.73 13.32
N GLY A 609 -7.58 -47.21 14.51
CA GLY A 609 -6.60 -46.92 15.57
C GLY A 609 -6.13 -45.46 15.65
N ASP A 610 -6.38 -44.65 14.62
CA ASP A 610 -6.17 -43.20 14.69
C ASP A 610 -7.42 -42.52 15.28
N THR A 611 -7.24 -41.51 16.12
CA THR A 611 -8.34 -40.78 16.74
C THR A 611 -7.98 -39.31 16.90
N ALA A 612 -8.96 -38.44 16.69
CA ALA A 612 -8.90 -37.03 17.02
C ALA A 612 -10.16 -36.63 17.76
N ALA A 613 -10.02 -35.73 18.74
CA ALA A 613 -11.15 -35.12 19.41
C ALA A 613 -10.87 -33.64 19.65
N ILE A 614 -11.84 -32.80 19.35
CA ILE A 614 -11.85 -31.36 19.60
C ILE A 614 -12.55 -31.14 20.94
N PHE A 615 -12.05 -30.19 21.73
CA PHE A 615 -12.76 -29.78 22.94
C PHE A 615 -14.14 -29.21 22.61
N VAL A 616 -15.12 -29.51 23.46
CA VAL A 616 -16.49 -29.03 23.34
C VAL A 616 -16.76 -28.05 24.49
N THR A 617 -17.47 -26.96 24.21
CA THR A 617 -17.96 -26.03 25.23
C THR A 617 -19.28 -26.56 25.81
N GLY A 618 -19.39 -26.58 27.13
CA GLY A 618 -20.59 -26.98 27.85
C GLY A 618 -21.80 -26.06 27.71
N GLU A 619 -22.95 -26.53 28.19
CA GLU A 619 -24.27 -25.89 28.07
C GLU A 619 -24.48 -24.63 28.94
N ASN A 620 -23.44 -24.07 29.56
CA ASN A 620 -23.60 -22.98 30.53
C ASN A 620 -24.20 -21.72 29.87
N GLY A 621 -25.52 -21.55 29.99
CA GLY A 621 -26.25 -20.39 29.50
C GLY A 621 -26.56 -20.38 27.99
N ARG A 622 -26.40 -21.51 27.29
CA ARG A 622 -26.62 -21.60 25.83
C ARG A 622 -28.05 -22.02 25.48
N THR A 623 -28.67 -21.24 24.60
CA THR A 623 -30.04 -21.51 24.10
C THR A 623 -30.08 -22.25 22.75
N ALA A 624 -28.95 -22.32 22.03
CA ALA A 624 -28.83 -23.00 20.75
C ALA A 624 -27.45 -23.65 20.58
N SER A 625 -27.39 -24.74 19.80
CA SER A 625 -26.14 -25.39 19.37
C SER A 625 -25.56 -24.73 18.12
N THR A 626 -24.24 -24.70 18.01
CA THR A 626 -23.50 -24.30 16.78
C THR A 626 -22.54 -25.39 16.30
N GLY A 627 -22.41 -26.48 17.07
CA GLY A 627 -21.67 -27.69 16.69
C GLY A 627 -22.49 -28.61 15.79
N TRP A 628 -21.84 -29.17 14.79
CA TRP A 628 -22.40 -30.05 13.77
C TRP A 628 -21.47 -31.25 13.49
N GLU A 629 -22.04 -32.33 12.97
CA GLU A 629 -21.32 -33.52 12.54
C GLU A 629 -21.81 -34.07 11.21
N LEU A 630 -20.91 -34.72 10.49
CA LEU A 630 -21.21 -35.43 9.26
C LEU A 630 -21.28 -36.93 9.54
N GLN A 631 -22.49 -37.48 9.59
CA GLN A 631 -22.71 -38.90 9.96
C GLN A 631 -22.55 -39.85 8.75
N THR A 632 -22.97 -39.41 7.57
CA THR A 632 -22.78 -40.11 6.29
C THR A 632 -21.95 -39.24 5.34
N PRO A 633 -21.50 -39.71 4.16
CA PRO A 633 -20.72 -38.87 3.23
C PRO A 633 -21.37 -37.54 2.82
N SER A 634 -22.68 -37.35 3.04
CA SER A 634 -23.40 -36.13 2.65
C SER A 634 -24.45 -35.63 3.65
N THR A 635 -24.58 -36.24 4.83
CA THR A 635 -25.63 -35.89 5.81
C THR A 635 -25.04 -35.20 7.04
N TRP A 636 -25.22 -33.88 7.11
CA TRP A 636 -24.88 -33.06 8.27
C TRP A 636 -26.04 -33.04 9.28
N VAL A 637 -25.70 -33.19 10.56
CA VAL A 637 -26.65 -33.18 11.69
C VAL A 637 -26.10 -32.24 12.77
N PRO A 638 -26.92 -31.36 13.37
CA PRO A 638 -26.46 -30.51 14.48
C PRO A 638 -26.34 -31.34 15.76
N PHE A 639 -25.51 -30.91 16.70
CA PHE A 639 -25.42 -31.58 18.01
C PHE A 639 -26.72 -31.52 18.82
N ASN A 640 -27.57 -30.54 18.53
CA ASN A 640 -28.93 -30.48 19.05
C ASN A 640 -29.91 -30.04 17.96
N ASP A 641 -30.80 -30.95 17.58
CA ASP A 641 -31.94 -30.71 16.70
C ASP A 641 -33.28 -30.73 17.45
N GLY A 642 -33.25 -30.84 18.79
CA GLY A 642 -34.44 -30.99 19.63
C GLY A 642 -35.05 -32.40 19.64
N THR A 643 -34.40 -33.39 19.02
CA THR A 643 -34.85 -34.79 19.00
C THR A 643 -33.96 -35.69 19.85
N THR A 644 -34.36 -36.95 20.05
CA THR A 644 -33.54 -37.99 20.69
C THR A 644 -32.51 -38.62 19.76
N THR A 645 -32.39 -38.14 18.52
CA THR A 645 -31.49 -38.69 17.51
C THR A 645 -30.20 -37.87 17.34
N SER A 646 -30.12 -36.71 17.99
CA SER A 646 -28.89 -35.93 18.16
C SER A 646 -28.34 -36.08 19.59
N TRP A 647 -27.21 -35.43 19.87
CA TRP A 647 -26.61 -35.42 21.20
C TRP A 647 -27.47 -34.71 22.26
N GLN A 648 -28.48 -33.94 21.85
CA GLN A 648 -29.27 -33.06 22.73
C GLN A 648 -28.43 -32.02 23.48
N LEU A 649 -27.27 -31.65 22.91
CA LEU A 649 -26.32 -30.75 23.56
C LEU A 649 -26.27 -29.39 22.90
N ASN A 650 -26.58 -28.35 23.67
CA ASN A 650 -26.39 -26.96 23.23
C ASN A 650 -24.91 -26.55 23.36
N ALA A 651 -24.10 -26.96 22.38
CA ALA A 651 -22.65 -26.86 22.45
C ALA A 651 -22.00 -26.26 21.20
N SER A 652 -20.75 -25.84 21.37
CA SER A 652 -19.81 -25.45 20.30
C SER A 652 -18.53 -26.27 20.43
N LEU A 653 -17.82 -26.40 19.32
CA LEU A 653 -16.46 -26.90 19.24
C LEU A 653 -15.47 -25.76 19.45
N ALA A 654 -14.34 -26.07 20.08
CA ALA A 654 -13.21 -25.15 20.22
C ALA A 654 -12.43 -25.03 18.91
N ILE A 655 -13.11 -24.51 17.87
CA ILE A 655 -12.57 -24.13 16.58
C ILE A 655 -12.65 -22.61 16.49
N LEU A 656 -11.56 -21.98 16.08
CA LEU A 656 -11.41 -20.53 16.06
C LEU A 656 -11.01 -20.06 14.66
N PRO A 657 -11.79 -19.22 13.98
CA PRO A 657 -11.43 -18.64 12.71
C PRO A 657 -10.33 -17.61 12.89
N LYS A 658 -9.34 -17.65 11.99
CA LYS A 658 -8.38 -16.55 11.82
C LYS A 658 -8.91 -15.64 10.73
N ILE A 659 -9.38 -14.45 11.11
CA ILE A 659 -10.03 -13.50 10.20
C ILE A 659 -9.09 -12.32 9.98
N SER A 660 -8.87 -11.97 8.72
CA SER A 660 -8.14 -10.77 8.34
C SER A 660 -9.11 -9.78 7.71
N CYS A 661 -9.12 -8.55 8.21
CA CYS A 661 -9.93 -7.46 7.69
C CYS A 661 -9.09 -6.38 6.99
N ALA A 662 -7.83 -6.69 6.68
CA ALA A 662 -6.92 -5.78 6.00
C ALA A 662 -6.95 -6.01 4.47
N THR A 663 -6.85 -4.93 3.71
CA THR A 663 -6.72 -4.92 2.24
C THR A 663 -5.31 -5.24 1.74
N ALA A 664 -4.52 -6.01 2.49
CA ALA A 664 -3.13 -6.30 2.16
C ALA A 664 -2.94 -7.76 1.71
N ILE A 665 -2.39 -7.94 0.51
CA ILE A 665 -1.84 -9.20 0.04
C ILE A 665 -0.49 -9.38 0.75
N ASN A 666 -0.45 -10.16 1.84
CA ASN A 666 0.82 -10.52 2.47
C ASN A 666 1.62 -11.47 1.56
N LYS A 667 2.87 -11.10 1.29
CA LYS A 667 3.87 -12.00 0.69
C LYS A 667 4.23 -13.06 1.73
N ASN A 668 3.98 -14.33 1.40
CA ASN A 668 4.04 -15.45 2.32
C ASN A 668 5.51 -15.89 2.56
N SER A 669 6.21 -15.29 3.53
CA SER A 669 7.52 -15.79 4.01
C SER A 669 7.31 -16.71 5.20
N VAL A 670 7.90 -17.91 5.15
CA VAL A 670 7.74 -18.90 6.21
C VAL A 670 8.46 -18.45 7.47
N LEU A 671 9.67 -17.91 7.37
CA LEU A 671 10.41 -17.38 8.50
C LEU A 671 9.75 -16.14 9.09
N ASP A 672 9.25 -15.19 8.27
CA ASP A 672 8.71 -13.93 8.79
C ASP A 672 7.43 -14.15 9.61
N ASN A 673 6.60 -15.10 9.15
CA ASN A 673 5.35 -15.51 9.79
C ASN A 673 5.55 -16.39 11.03
N ASN A 674 6.72 -17.02 11.19
CA ASN A 674 6.94 -18.06 12.20
C ASN A 674 8.16 -17.80 13.10
N VAL A 675 8.78 -16.61 13.06
CA VAL A 675 9.86 -16.25 13.99
C VAL A 675 9.58 -14.91 14.67
N VAL A 676 9.59 -14.92 16.00
CA VAL A 676 9.25 -13.78 16.86
C VAL A 676 10.38 -13.51 17.87
N LEU A 677 10.65 -12.24 18.15
CA LEU A 677 11.61 -11.80 19.17
C LEU A 677 10.87 -11.27 20.41
N TYR A 678 11.20 -11.76 21.60
CA TYR A 678 10.54 -11.35 22.83
C TYR A 678 11.44 -11.46 24.08
N PRO A 679 11.47 -10.47 25.00
CA PRO A 679 10.90 -9.13 24.86
C PRO A 679 11.68 -8.30 23.85
N ASN A 680 11.03 -7.33 23.22
CA ASN A 680 11.67 -6.38 22.32
C ASN A 680 10.90 -5.03 22.38
N PRO A 681 11.41 -4.00 23.06
CA PRO A 681 12.76 -3.86 23.63
C PRO A 681 13.09 -4.84 24.77
N SER A 682 14.37 -5.17 24.95
CA SER A 682 14.87 -6.06 26.00
C SER A 682 15.97 -5.39 26.83
N ASN A 683 16.10 -5.78 28.10
CA ASN A 683 17.18 -5.37 29.01
C ASN A 683 18.46 -6.22 28.88
N GLY A 684 18.58 -7.02 27.82
CA GLY A 684 19.76 -7.86 27.56
C GLY A 684 19.46 -9.34 27.38
N MET A 685 18.27 -9.84 27.73
CA MET A 685 17.87 -11.22 27.43
C MET A 685 16.71 -11.25 26.43
N VAL A 686 16.88 -11.95 25.32
CA VAL A 686 15.91 -11.97 24.22
C VAL A 686 15.63 -13.39 23.82
N ASN A 687 14.37 -13.79 23.83
CA ASN A 687 13.93 -15.07 23.29
C ASN A 687 13.63 -14.92 21.80
N ILE A 688 14.18 -15.84 21.00
CA ILE A 688 13.84 -16.05 19.61
C ILE A 688 12.90 -17.24 19.57
N ILE A 689 11.61 -16.97 19.41
CA ILE A 689 10.56 -17.99 19.35
C ILE A 689 10.39 -18.36 17.88
N THR A 690 10.49 -19.64 17.58
CA THR A 690 10.31 -20.18 16.23
C THR A 690 9.11 -21.12 16.22
N THR A 691 8.31 -21.09 15.15
CA THR A 691 7.17 -22.00 14.92
C THR A 691 7.15 -22.53 13.49
N LEU A 692 8.28 -23.04 13.04
CA LEU A 692 8.51 -23.38 11.63
C LEU A 692 7.70 -24.62 11.22
N PRO A 693 7.18 -24.66 9.98
CA PRO A 693 6.36 -25.76 9.46
C PRO A 693 7.13 -27.08 9.22
N GLY A 694 8.40 -27.11 9.59
CA GLY A 694 9.28 -28.26 9.51
C GLY A 694 10.64 -27.95 10.14
N THR A 695 11.35 -29.01 10.49
CA THR A 695 12.71 -28.99 11.02
C THR A 695 13.68 -28.37 10.01
N GLN A 696 14.27 -27.23 10.34
CA GLN A 696 15.14 -26.43 9.47
C GLN A 696 16.41 -26.04 10.21
N ASN A 697 17.52 -25.92 9.49
CA ASN A 697 18.74 -25.38 10.08
C ASN A 697 18.66 -23.87 10.04
N LEU A 698 18.77 -23.20 11.18
CA LEU A 698 18.77 -21.75 11.28
C LEU A 698 20.17 -21.23 11.55
N ASP A 699 20.65 -20.39 10.66
CA ASP A 699 21.79 -19.52 10.88
C ASP A 699 21.26 -18.19 11.44
N ILE A 700 21.40 -17.99 12.76
CA ILE A 700 21.00 -16.78 13.47
C ILE A 700 22.24 -15.93 13.68
N THR A 701 22.27 -14.75 13.06
CA THR A 701 23.42 -13.84 13.10
C THR A 701 22.98 -12.46 13.56
N VAL A 702 23.63 -11.97 14.60
CA VAL A 702 23.36 -10.67 15.20
C VAL A 702 24.40 -9.68 14.73
N TYR A 703 23.94 -8.54 14.20
CA TYR A 703 24.78 -7.41 13.83
C TYR A 703 24.44 -6.21 14.69
N ASN A 704 25.45 -5.38 14.99
CA ASN A 704 25.20 -4.06 15.53
C ASN A 704 24.74 -3.09 14.42
N ALA A 705 24.35 -1.88 14.79
CA ALA A 705 23.88 -0.87 13.84
C ALA A 705 24.92 -0.47 12.75
N LEU A 706 26.21 -0.75 12.96
CA LEU A 706 27.28 -0.50 11.99
C LEU A 706 27.52 -1.68 11.04
N GLY A 707 26.71 -2.74 11.13
CA GLY A 707 26.86 -3.96 10.33
C GLY A 707 28.01 -4.88 10.80
N GLN A 708 28.61 -4.60 11.96
CA GLN A 708 29.62 -5.47 12.53
C GLN A 708 28.95 -6.68 13.19
N LEU A 709 29.56 -7.84 13.01
CA LEU A 709 29.11 -9.09 13.61
C LEU A 709 29.25 -9.03 15.13
N VAL A 710 28.16 -9.28 15.85
CA VAL A 710 28.10 -9.33 17.32
C VAL A 710 28.09 -10.76 17.81
N SER A 711 27.26 -11.61 17.20
CA SER A 711 27.15 -13.02 17.54
C SER A 711 26.64 -13.81 16.34
N SER A 712 27.04 -15.07 16.21
CA SER A 712 26.49 -15.99 15.20
C SER A 712 26.30 -17.35 15.85
N ILE A 713 25.09 -17.86 15.76
CA ILE A 713 24.69 -19.13 16.34
C ILE A 713 23.99 -19.93 15.25
N LYS A 714 24.46 -21.17 15.07
CA LYS A 714 23.83 -22.12 14.16
C LYS A 714 23.02 -23.10 14.99
N HIS A 715 21.74 -23.19 14.69
CA HIS A 715 20.88 -24.18 15.28
C HIS A 715 20.43 -25.15 14.20
N ASN A 716 20.76 -26.42 14.37
CA ASN A 716 20.37 -27.45 13.43
C ASN A 716 19.05 -28.07 13.87
N ALA A 717 18.24 -28.45 12.90
CA ALA A 717 17.01 -29.17 13.13
C ALA A 717 15.97 -28.45 14.02
N ILE A 718 15.72 -27.17 13.76
CA ILE A 718 14.79 -26.32 14.50
C ILE A 718 13.41 -26.28 13.86
N SER A 719 12.36 -26.45 14.68
CA SER A 719 10.96 -26.26 14.27
C SER A 719 10.22 -25.33 15.21
N ASN A 720 9.81 -25.82 16.38
CA ASN A 720 9.15 -25.04 17.43
C ASN A 720 10.08 -24.94 18.64
N ASP A 721 10.87 -23.88 18.71
CA ASP A 721 11.89 -23.75 19.74
C ASP A 721 12.01 -22.30 20.22
N VAL A 722 12.50 -22.13 21.44
CA VAL A 722 12.73 -20.83 22.07
C VAL A 722 14.22 -20.73 22.39
N PHE A 723 14.93 -19.92 21.61
CA PHE A 723 16.34 -19.68 21.82
C PHE A 723 16.54 -18.46 22.69
N GLU A 724 17.30 -18.61 23.76
CA GLU A 724 17.73 -17.48 24.55
C GLU A 724 18.98 -16.83 23.92
N LEU A 725 18.86 -15.57 23.53
CA LEU A 725 19.94 -14.74 23.04
C LEU A 725 20.38 -13.79 24.15
N ASP A 726 21.57 -14.03 24.70
CA ASP A 726 22.19 -13.18 25.70
C ASP A 726 22.92 -12.00 25.04
N MET A 727 22.38 -10.82 25.29
CA MET A 727 22.88 -9.50 24.90
C MET A 727 23.23 -8.64 26.13
N LYS A 728 23.34 -9.23 27.34
CA LYS A 728 23.63 -8.53 28.60
C LYS A 728 25.00 -7.85 28.61
N ASN A 729 25.91 -8.23 27.74
CA ASN A 729 27.22 -7.57 27.61
C ASN A 729 27.28 -6.56 26.45
N GLN A 730 26.21 -6.43 25.67
CA GLN A 730 26.11 -5.49 24.55
C GLN A 730 25.55 -4.15 25.02
N SER A 731 26.05 -3.03 24.49
CA SER A 731 25.58 -1.69 24.87
C SER A 731 24.11 -1.48 24.47
N SER A 732 23.38 -0.63 25.19
CA SER A 732 22.04 -0.19 24.76
C SER A 732 22.10 0.37 23.34
N GLY A 733 21.17 -0.04 22.47
CA GLY A 733 21.22 0.25 21.05
C GLY A 733 20.38 -0.69 20.18
N VAL A 734 20.39 -0.43 18.87
CA VAL A 734 19.68 -1.24 17.88
C VAL A 734 20.60 -2.31 17.30
N TYR A 735 20.10 -3.54 17.30
CA TYR A 735 20.75 -4.72 16.72
C TYR A 735 19.83 -5.33 15.67
N PHE A 736 20.43 -6.00 14.69
CA PHE A 736 19.70 -6.69 13.63
C PHE A 736 19.98 -8.17 13.72
N ILE A 737 18.92 -8.97 13.89
CA ILE A 737 19.00 -10.43 13.90
C ILE A 737 18.62 -10.92 12.51
N SER A 738 19.61 -11.39 11.78
CA SER A 738 19.46 -12.10 10.52
C SER A 738 19.20 -13.57 10.81
N ILE A 739 18.05 -14.10 10.39
CA ILE A 739 17.72 -15.52 10.50
C ILE A 739 17.63 -16.09 9.08
N ASN A 740 18.44 -17.11 8.80
CA ASN A 740 18.53 -17.74 7.49
C ASN A 740 18.34 -19.24 7.64
N ASN A 741 17.43 -19.83 6.85
CA ASN A 741 17.22 -21.28 6.82
C ASN A 741 17.90 -21.99 5.63
N GLY A 742 18.68 -21.24 4.83
CA GLY A 742 19.31 -21.70 3.60
C GLY A 742 18.44 -21.54 2.34
N GLN A 743 17.14 -21.27 2.49
CA GLN A 743 16.20 -21.02 1.39
C GLN A 743 15.69 -19.57 1.36
N GLU A 744 15.43 -18.99 2.52
CA GLU A 744 15.03 -17.61 2.71
C GLU A 744 15.76 -17.00 3.91
N LYS A 745 15.92 -15.68 3.87
CA LYS A 745 16.59 -14.90 4.89
C LYS A 745 15.69 -13.75 5.30
N ILE A 746 15.41 -13.66 6.60
CA ILE A 746 14.67 -12.55 7.21
C ILE A 746 15.59 -11.76 8.13
N VAL A 747 15.26 -10.49 8.35
CA VAL A 747 15.97 -9.64 9.31
C VAL A 747 14.94 -9.07 10.27
N LYS A 748 15.08 -9.36 11.56
CA LYS A 748 14.24 -8.82 12.64
C LYS A 748 15.05 -7.78 13.42
N ARG A 749 14.44 -6.64 13.72
CA ARG A 749 15.05 -5.56 14.51
C ARG A 749 14.94 -5.89 16.00
N LEU A 750 16.03 -5.83 16.74
CA LEU A 750 16.10 -5.99 18.20
C LEU A 750 16.58 -4.69 18.86
N ILE A 751 15.91 -4.26 19.93
CA ILE A 751 16.30 -3.09 20.72
C ILE A 751 16.78 -3.57 22.09
N ILE A 752 18.04 -3.28 22.44
CA ILE A 752 18.57 -3.46 23.80
C ILE A 752 18.50 -2.12 24.53
N ASN A 753 17.79 -2.09 25.65
CA ASN A 753 17.59 -0.93 26.51
C ASN A 753 17.77 -1.36 27.97
N LYS A 754 18.96 -1.11 28.53
CA LYS A 754 19.32 -1.41 29.92
C LYS A 754 19.09 -0.23 30.83
#